data_AF-A0A7V0MKP8-F1
#
_entry.id   AF-A0A7V0MKP8-F1
#
_cell.length_a   1.000
_cell.length_b   1.000
_cell.length_c   1.000
_cell.angle_alpha   90.00
_cell.angle_beta   90.00
_cell.angle_gamma   90.00
#
_symmetry.space_group_name_H-M   'P 1'
#
loop_
_entity.id
_entity.type
_entity.pdbx_description
1 polymer ?
#
loop_
_entity_poly.entity_id
_entity_poly.type
_entity_poly.pdbx_seq_one_letter_code
_entity_poly.pdbx_strand_id
1 'polypeptide(L)'
;MRKIYLTILLIGLVCLCGSYSFANDTSQALVIEGRALLFNNGTFTYSGTVAANVKFGQAVAADPSDQEANLFYAVTRVGAFALEQGSGSGLETLRDLYEAFGVTRNSNDSLPDSPVDLPPAFPDTAPDGEPVRAFLAGPFVDLLDDALANLSVVTSLFTTTITAAETGDMAVEVDYGDVLLLRSAFYALKGLFLFVSSYDLDIDLHDIMAKCNMGVFQVQRDLLDEYPDLLKLRSTDGSASLTSAKQALINGIDAYREAYEFIASESDFQGDDLFFFGSLEEQDEANDLLTQLTEAEDSLNQNRATAIGDTNIDFNLVFGNTGKSQLDIRSVLPEFDEDDDILAGTFPSPILNGIFPDITTEKDLAQTADLKLVYDVPTGLITLDGNSSDWSGITHILDDDSEQYAPAHGDIESVSMARDNTYLYWMMTIYDPPSANDVLYNTDFYTGRDFDEWDFPQYDSQVFKDQSGNHYWLHSHYQGQITTISQDPEDVGIGDVIEARLPLSLFDGHVKLSIRSWTELAGIRDYANKAFLRLPSGTVSGTLSSSVYNGTGHIFIWAYDGADPDTADVLGETVINSTGAYTIEGLPIGTNVYLYALWDADDNGIISGQDYVSGVSGPHNISSSGIIVNIDVNSPIPTFSLTVTKSGTGSGTITSNPAGIDCGSTCSAQFAEDAEVSLTATPDAGTVFVGWGGDCASCGTDSSCQITMDTDMTCTASFNNTPGDANGDGNINVIDVIGIINEILGTGTASGSPDCNEDGSVNVQDVICVINKILGG
;
A
#
# COMPACT_ATOMS: atom_id res chain seq x y z
N MET A 1 67.52 -35.78 -22.89
CA MET A 1 67.26 -34.32 -22.93
C MET A 1 65.78 -33.96 -23.11
N ARG A 2 65.00 -34.63 -23.98
CA ARG A 2 63.54 -34.39 -24.11
C ARG A 2 62.67 -34.78 -22.89
N LYS A 3 63.17 -35.67 -22.01
CA LYS A 3 62.49 -36.04 -20.74
C LYS A 3 62.86 -35.15 -19.54
N ILE A 4 63.93 -34.34 -19.64
CA ILE A 4 64.31 -33.41 -18.56
C ILE A 4 63.61 -32.05 -18.76
N TYR A 5 63.40 -31.64 -20.03
CA TYR A 5 62.59 -30.47 -20.34
C TYR A 5 61.11 -30.64 -20.00
N LEU A 6 60.52 -31.83 -20.15
CA LEU A 6 59.12 -32.07 -19.80
C LEU A 6 58.90 -32.07 -18.27
N THR A 7 59.88 -32.56 -17.49
CA THR A 7 59.79 -32.54 -16.01
C THR A 7 60.04 -31.15 -15.44
N ILE A 8 60.88 -30.31 -16.05
CA ILE A 8 61.04 -28.91 -15.65
C ILE A 8 59.85 -28.05 -16.11
N LEU A 9 59.21 -28.37 -17.24
CA LEU A 9 57.96 -27.69 -17.65
C LEU A 9 56.77 -28.08 -16.77
N LEU A 10 56.69 -29.34 -16.29
CA LEU A 10 55.66 -29.76 -15.33
C LEU A 10 55.93 -29.23 -13.91
N ILE A 11 57.19 -29.13 -13.47
CA ILE A 11 57.51 -28.48 -12.19
C ILE A 11 57.34 -26.94 -12.29
N GLY A 12 57.49 -26.36 -13.48
CA GLY A 12 57.20 -24.95 -13.75
C GLY A 12 55.70 -24.62 -13.86
N LEU A 13 54.86 -25.53 -14.38
CA LEU A 13 53.40 -25.37 -14.39
C LEU A 13 52.77 -25.66 -13.02
N VAL A 14 53.40 -26.50 -12.18
CA VAL A 14 53.00 -26.71 -10.77
C VAL A 14 53.53 -25.59 -9.84
N CYS A 15 54.14 -24.53 -10.39
CA CYS A 15 54.40 -23.27 -9.68
C CYS A 15 53.56 -22.09 -10.20
N LEU A 16 52.56 -22.38 -11.05
CA LEU A 16 51.48 -21.46 -11.41
C LEU A 16 50.11 -22.07 -11.05
N CYS A 17 50.06 -22.93 -10.04
CA CYS A 17 48.83 -23.13 -9.31
C CYS A 17 48.55 -21.78 -8.64
N GLY A 18 47.53 -21.07 -9.12
CA GLY A 18 46.74 -20.27 -8.19
C GLY A 18 46.47 -21.18 -7.00
N SER A 19 46.80 -20.68 -5.81
CA SER A 19 46.67 -21.40 -4.56
C SER A 19 45.29 -22.03 -4.52
N TYR A 20 45.19 -23.36 -4.68
CA TYR A 20 44.01 -24.09 -4.22
C TYR A 20 44.03 -23.90 -2.71
N SER A 21 43.31 -22.91 -2.22
CA SER A 21 43.03 -22.79 -0.81
C SER A 21 42.02 -23.87 -0.49
N PHE A 22 42.51 -25.06 -0.14
CA PHE A 22 41.64 -26.00 0.55
C PHE A 22 41.34 -25.37 1.90
N ALA A 23 40.05 -25.14 2.15
CA ALA A 23 39.58 -24.68 3.44
C ALA A 23 40.21 -25.53 4.55
N ASN A 24 40.72 -24.89 5.59
CA ASN A 24 41.34 -25.63 6.67
C ASN A 24 40.31 -26.49 7.43
N ASP A 25 40.76 -27.59 8.03
CA ASP A 25 39.90 -28.56 8.72
C ASP A 25 39.00 -27.94 9.80
N THR A 26 39.42 -26.80 10.37
CA THR A 26 38.63 -26.09 11.41
C THR A 26 37.46 -25.34 10.80
N SER A 27 37.68 -24.61 9.71
CA SER A 27 36.62 -23.90 8.98
C SER A 27 35.58 -24.89 8.46
N GLN A 28 36.02 -25.98 7.85
CA GLN A 28 35.13 -27.01 7.29
C GLN A 28 34.27 -27.70 8.36
N ALA A 29 34.82 -27.97 9.54
CA ALA A 29 34.03 -28.50 10.66
C ALA A 29 32.94 -27.51 11.11
N LEU A 30 33.24 -26.21 11.13
CA LEU A 30 32.28 -25.16 11.49
C LEU A 30 31.21 -24.95 10.41
N VAL A 31 31.55 -25.07 9.13
CA VAL A 31 30.58 -25.05 8.02
C VAL A 31 29.59 -26.21 8.14
N ILE A 32 30.07 -27.42 8.42
CA ILE A 32 29.20 -28.60 8.63
C ILE A 32 28.25 -28.37 9.82
N GLU A 33 28.76 -27.84 10.94
CA GLU A 33 27.92 -27.50 12.09
C GLU A 33 26.88 -26.42 11.73
N GLY A 34 27.27 -25.37 11.00
CA GLY A 34 26.40 -24.30 10.56
C GLY A 34 25.27 -24.79 9.64
N ARG A 35 25.61 -25.62 8.64
CA ARG A 35 24.63 -26.22 7.72
C ARG A 35 23.63 -27.12 8.43
N ALA A 36 24.09 -27.92 9.39
CA ALA A 36 23.21 -28.76 10.21
C ALA A 36 22.20 -27.92 11.03
N LEU A 37 22.61 -26.74 11.51
CA LEU A 37 21.72 -25.81 12.22
C LEU A 37 20.75 -25.09 11.27
N LEU A 38 21.23 -24.67 10.10
CA LEU A 38 20.45 -23.93 9.12
C LEU A 38 19.33 -24.77 8.51
N PHE A 39 19.67 -25.97 8.02
CA PHE A 39 18.74 -26.81 7.28
C PHE A 39 17.93 -27.73 8.19
N ASN A 40 18.49 -28.17 9.32
CA ASN A 40 17.81 -28.91 10.38
C ASN A 40 16.81 -29.99 9.88
N ASN A 41 17.25 -30.85 8.96
CA ASN A 41 16.43 -31.89 8.32
C ASN A 41 15.15 -31.37 7.64
N GLY A 42 15.23 -30.24 6.94
CA GLY A 42 14.15 -29.59 6.21
C GLY A 42 13.27 -28.65 7.03
N THR A 43 13.58 -28.42 8.30
CA THR A 43 12.83 -27.49 9.15
C THR A 43 13.62 -26.20 9.37
N PHE A 44 13.38 -25.21 8.52
CA PHE A 44 14.00 -23.89 8.61
C PHE A 44 13.36 -23.07 9.74
N THR A 45 14.15 -22.77 10.78
CA THR A 45 13.70 -22.00 11.96
C THR A 45 14.53 -20.74 12.12
N TYR A 46 13.95 -19.70 12.73
CA TYR A 46 14.68 -18.47 13.04
C TYR A 46 15.90 -18.71 13.92
N SER A 47 15.75 -19.51 14.98
CA SER A 47 16.87 -19.84 15.88
C SER A 47 17.97 -20.65 15.19
N GLY A 48 17.62 -21.53 14.24
CA GLY A 48 18.56 -22.26 13.40
C GLY A 48 19.40 -21.32 12.53
N THR A 49 18.78 -20.36 11.86
CA THR A 49 19.46 -19.36 11.02
C THR A 49 20.45 -18.50 11.82
N VAL A 50 20.03 -17.99 12.98
CA VAL A 50 20.87 -17.19 13.89
C VAL A 50 22.07 -18.01 14.39
N ALA A 51 21.84 -19.23 14.86
CA ALA A 51 22.92 -20.09 15.33
C ALA A 51 23.89 -20.49 14.21
N ALA A 52 23.38 -20.73 13.01
CA ALA A 52 24.18 -21.03 11.82
C ALA A 52 25.05 -19.83 11.42
N ASN A 53 24.51 -18.61 11.46
CA ASN A 53 25.27 -17.39 11.16
C ASN A 53 26.52 -17.25 12.05
N VAL A 54 26.38 -17.50 13.35
CA VAL A 54 27.51 -17.50 14.30
C VAL A 54 28.58 -18.52 13.88
N LYS A 55 28.17 -19.72 13.44
CA LYS A 55 29.10 -20.76 13.00
C LYS A 55 29.82 -20.40 11.71
N PHE A 56 29.11 -19.85 10.72
CA PHE A 56 29.72 -19.40 9.48
C PHE A 56 30.68 -18.23 9.71
N GLY A 57 30.35 -17.29 10.60
CA GLY A 57 31.28 -16.23 11.01
C GLY A 57 32.55 -16.76 11.69
N GLN A 58 32.42 -17.79 12.54
CA GLN A 58 33.58 -18.48 13.12
C GLN A 58 34.41 -19.21 12.06
N ALA A 59 33.76 -19.80 11.05
CA ALA A 59 34.42 -20.47 9.93
C ALA A 59 35.25 -19.48 9.11
N VAL A 60 34.66 -18.35 8.70
CA VAL A 60 35.36 -17.26 8.00
C VAL A 60 36.51 -16.70 8.85
N ALA A 61 36.34 -16.56 10.17
CA ALA A 61 37.43 -16.14 11.05
C ALA A 61 38.58 -17.17 11.14
N ALA A 62 38.27 -18.45 11.02
CA ALA A 62 39.25 -19.54 11.02
C ALA A 62 39.97 -19.66 9.66
N ASP A 63 39.27 -19.41 8.56
CA ASP A 63 39.80 -19.37 7.20
C ASP A 63 39.07 -18.33 6.34
N PRO A 64 39.60 -17.10 6.22
CA PRO A 64 38.95 -16.06 5.42
C PRO A 64 38.85 -16.39 3.93
N SER A 65 39.59 -17.40 3.45
CA SER A 65 39.59 -17.82 2.05
C SER A 65 38.64 -18.99 1.74
N ASP A 66 37.95 -19.51 2.76
CA ASP A 66 36.94 -20.56 2.60
C ASP A 66 35.70 -20.00 1.90
N GLN A 67 35.56 -20.33 0.62
CA GLN A 67 34.48 -19.81 -0.23
C GLN A 67 33.09 -20.28 0.24
N GLU A 68 32.97 -21.52 0.73
CA GLU A 68 31.70 -22.07 1.19
C GLU A 68 31.26 -21.38 2.50
N ALA A 69 32.21 -21.18 3.42
CA ALA A 69 31.96 -20.43 4.65
C ALA A 69 31.50 -18.98 4.36
N ASN A 70 32.14 -18.31 3.39
CA ASN A 70 31.80 -16.95 3.01
C ASN A 70 30.41 -16.85 2.36
N LEU A 71 30.04 -17.79 1.48
CA LEU A 71 28.71 -17.87 0.88
C LEU A 71 27.62 -17.97 1.96
N PHE A 72 27.71 -19.00 2.81
CA PHE A 72 26.69 -19.20 3.83
C PHE A 72 26.68 -18.09 4.87
N TYR A 73 27.84 -17.48 5.19
CA TYR A 73 27.88 -16.35 6.10
C TYR A 73 27.16 -15.12 5.53
N ALA A 74 27.35 -14.82 4.24
CA ALA A 74 26.67 -13.71 3.57
C ALA A 74 25.14 -13.88 3.57
N VAL A 75 24.64 -15.06 3.18
CA VAL A 75 23.20 -15.37 3.14
C VAL A 75 22.59 -15.32 4.53
N THR A 76 23.21 -16.01 5.50
CA THR A 76 22.67 -16.07 6.86
C THR A 76 22.82 -14.75 7.62
N ARG A 77 23.71 -13.83 7.22
CA ARG A 77 23.80 -12.49 7.84
C ARG A 77 22.52 -11.71 7.67
N VAL A 78 21.95 -11.70 6.45
CA VAL A 78 20.69 -11.01 6.17
C VAL A 78 19.56 -11.63 6.96
N GLY A 79 19.48 -12.96 6.98
CA GLY A 79 18.51 -13.69 7.80
C GLY A 79 18.66 -13.43 9.30
N ALA A 80 19.89 -13.46 9.83
CA ALA A 80 20.17 -13.20 11.24
C ALA A 80 19.87 -11.74 11.61
N PHE A 81 20.18 -10.77 10.75
CA PHE A 81 19.86 -9.36 10.98
C PHE A 81 18.35 -9.09 11.11
N ALA A 82 17.52 -9.89 10.43
CA ALA A 82 16.06 -9.84 10.59
C ALA A 82 15.56 -10.38 11.94
N LEU A 83 16.39 -11.10 12.70
CA LEU A 83 15.94 -11.99 13.78
C LEU A 83 16.73 -11.83 15.10
N GLU A 84 17.96 -11.33 15.04
CA GLU A 84 18.79 -11.05 16.21
C GLU A 84 18.36 -9.73 16.85
N GLN A 85 18.18 -9.74 18.16
CA GLN A 85 17.98 -8.52 18.92
C GLN A 85 19.31 -7.77 19.00
N GLY A 86 19.30 -6.47 18.76
CA GLY A 86 20.47 -5.62 18.90
C GLY A 86 20.94 -5.51 20.34
N SER A 87 21.93 -4.65 20.58
CA SER A 87 22.47 -4.41 21.91
C SER A 87 21.52 -3.65 22.85
N GLY A 88 20.37 -3.20 22.33
CA GLY A 88 19.39 -2.36 23.01
C GLY A 88 19.77 -0.88 23.03
N SER A 89 20.72 -0.43 22.20
CA SER A 89 21.20 0.96 22.15
C SER A 89 20.61 1.83 21.03
N GLY A 90 19.62 1.30 20.31
CA GLY A 90 18.90 1.96 19.21
C GLY A 90 18.42 0.93 18.20
N LEU A 91 18.08 1.39 16.99
CA LEU A 91 17.80 0.53 15.84
C LEU A 91 19.11 0.01 15.27
N GLU A 92 19.48 -1.23 15.61
CA GLU A 92 20.70 -1.88 15.12
C GLU A 92 20.39 -3.02 14.16
N THR A 93 19.24 -3.69 14.35
CA THR A 93 18.79 -4.81 13.53
C THR A 93 17.39 -4.59 12.98
N LEU A 94 17.00 -5.37 11.97
CA LEU A 94 15.62 -5.36 11.45
C LEU A 94 14.62 -5.81 12.51
N ARG A 95 15.05 -6.68 13.43
CA ARG A 95 14.23 -7.06 14.58
C ARG A 95 14.00 -5.90 15.53
N ASP A 96 15.01 -5.08 15.81
CA ASP A 96 14.82 -3.88 16.64
C ASP A 96 13.78 -2.93 16.01
N LEU A 97 13.83 -2.78 14.68
CA LEU A 97 12.84 -2.02 13.93
C LEU A 97 11.43 -2.60 14.06
N TYR A 98 11.28 -3.91 13.84
CA TYR A 98 9.99 -4.60 14.00
C TYR A 98 9.45 -4.50 15.42
N GLU A 99 10.27 -4.78 16.44
CA GLU A 99 9.88 -4.66 17.85
C GLU A 99 9.50 -3.21 18.19
N ALA A 100 10.21 -2.22 17.64
CA ALA A 100 9.88 -0.82 17.84
C ALA A 100 8.50 -0.45 17.26
N PHE A 101 8.11 -1.06 16.14
CA PHE A 101 6.75 -0.97 15.57
C PHE A 101 5.74 -1.95 16.17
N GLY A 102 6.08 -2.65 17.26
CA GLY A 102 5.16 -3.55 17.97
C GLY A 102 4.99 -4.92 17.31
N VAL A 103 5.79 -5.24 16.29
CA VAL A 103 5.84 -6.55 15.65
C VAL A 103 6.76 -7.47 16.44
N THR A 104 6.19 -8.53 17.02
CA THR A 104 6.96 -9.55 17.75
C THR A 104 7.01 -10.87 16.98
N ARG A 105 8.18 -11.52 16.96
CA ARG A 105 8.36 -12.87 16.39
C ARG A 105 8.91 -13.82 17.45
N ASN A 106 8.42 -15.05 17.48
CA ASN A 106 8.88 -16.08 18.41
C ASN A 106 10.07 -16.85 17.82
N SER A 107 10.98 -17.33 18.68
CA SER A 107 12.18 -18.07 18.26
C SER A 107 11.93 -19.39 17.52
N ASN A 108 10.68 -19.90 17.58
CA ASN A 108 10.26 -21.19 17.04
C ASN A 108 9.38 -21.07 15.79
N ASP A 109 9.05 -19.85 15.37
CA ASP A 109 8.25 -19.62 14.16
C ASP A 109 9.02 -20.13 12.93
N SER A 110 8.28 -20.74 12.00
CA SER A 110 8.82 -21.21 10.74
C SER A 110 8.96 -20.02 9.76
N LEU A 111 10.04 -20.02 8.99
CA LEU A 111 10.32 -18.97 8.00
C LEU A 111 9.25 -18.78 6.89
N PRO A 112 8.50 -19.80 6.43
CA PRO A 112 7.54 -19.64 5.34
C PRO A 112 6.07 -19.37 5.72
N ASP A 113 5.62 -19.58 6.97
CA ASP A 113 4.18 -19.76 7.27
C ASP A 113 3.52 -18.79 8.27
N SER A 114 4.19 -17.73 8.75
CA SER A 114 3.52 -16.80 9.67
C SER A 114 3.20 -15.47 9.01
N PRO A 115 1.92 -15.12 8.79
CA PRO A 115 1.55 -13.71 8.62
C PRO A 115 2.04 -12.96 9.86
N VAL A 116 2.64 -11.79 9.63
CA VAL A 116 2.94 -10.85 10.70
C VAL A 116 1.63 -10.19 11.05
N ASP A 117 1.07 -10.52 12.21
CA ASP A 117 -0.03 -9.73 12.77
C ASP A 117 0.52 -8.33 13.05
N LEU A 118 0.11 -7.36 12.22
CA LEU A 118 0.39 -5.96 12.48
C LEU A 118 -0.40 -5.55 13.73
N PRO A 119 0.21 -4.82 14.67
CA PRO A 119 -0.51 -4.37 15.85
C PRO A 119 -1.64 -3.42 15.44
N PRO A 120 -2.76 -3.40 16.18
CA PRO A 120 -3.91 -2.55 15.87
C PRO A 120 -3.61 -1.05 15.97
N ALA A 121 -2.52 -0.66 16.66
CA ALA A 121 -1.97 0.69 16.72
C ALA A 121 -0.44 0.60 16.89
N PHE A 122 0.31 1.63 16.50
CA PHE A 122 1.74 1.69 16.81
C PHE A 122 1.96 1.88 18.31
N PRO A 123 2.93 1.18 18.90
CA PRO A 123 3.33 1.45 20.27
C PRO A 123 4.06 2.80 20.37
N ASP A 124 4.06 3.42 21.55
CA ASP A 124 4.84 4.63 21.87
C ASP A 124 6.36 4.51 21.59
N THR A 125 6.83 3.28 21.33
CA THR A 125 8.23 2.99 20.97
C THR A 125 8.51 3.10 19.49
N ALA A 126 7.49 3.34 18.65
CA ALA A 126 7.66 3.46 17.21
C ALA A 126 8.61 4.63 16.91
N PRO A 127 9.63 4.43 16.07
CA PRO A 127 10.55 5.48 15.72
C PRO A 127 9.90 6.43 14.70
N ASP A 128 10.18 7.73 14.82
CA ASP A 128 9.89 8.71 13.76
C ASP A 128 10.74 8.48 12.51
N GLY A 129 10.52 9.28 11.47
CA GLY A 129 11.12 9.08 10.17
C GLY A 129 12.66 9.18 10.13
N GLU A 130 13.29 10.12 10.85
CA GLU A 130 14.77 10.25 10.83
C GLU A 130 15.50 9.03 11.44
N PRO A 131 15.11 8.47 12.61
CA PRO A 131 15.69 7.22 13.09
C PRO A 131 15.55 6.05 12.11
N VAL A 132 14.40 5.91 11.44
CA VAL A 132 14.20 4.86 10.41
C VAL A 132 15.14 5.08 9.24
N ARG A 133 15.22 6.31 8.71
CA ARG A 133 16.13 6.66 7.61
C ARG A 133 17.59 6.40 7.98
N ALA A 134 18.01 6.77 9.19
CA ALA A 134 19.36 6.56 9.69
C ALA A 134 19.69 5.06 9.82
N PHE A 135 18.73 4.24 10.25
CA PHE A 135 18.87 2.78 10.26
C PHE A 135 19.09 2.20 8.85
N LEU A 136 18.30 2.65 7.86
CA LEU A 136 18.44 2.23 6.47
C LEU A 136 19.81 2.61 5.88
N ALA A 137 20.30 3.81 6.16
CA ALA A 137 21.56 4.32 5.62
C ALA A 137 22.83 3.80 6.34
N GLY A 138 22.69 3.35 7.59
CA GLY A 138 23.80 2.89 8.43
C GLY A 138 23.77 1.37 8.59
N PRO A 139 23.21 0.84 9.69
CA PRO A 139 23.22 -0.59 10.00
C PRO A 139 22.85 -1.51 8.84
N PHE A 140 21.81 -1.18 8.06
CA PHE A 140 21.39 -2.03 6.95
C PHE A 140 22.38 -2.00 5.78
N VAL A 141 22.87 -0.82 5.39
CA VAL A 141 23.87 -0.70 4.33
C VAL A 141 25.20 -1.34 4.74
N ASP A 142 25.62 -1.18 5.99
CA ASP A 142 26.82 -1.81 6.55
C ASP A 142 26.72 -3.35 6.50
N LEU A 143 25.55 -3.91 6.82
CA LEU A 143 25.27 -5.34 6.68
C LEU A 143 25.44 -5.81 5.23
N LEU A 144 24.88 -5.07 4.27
CA LEU A 144 24.99 -5.42 2.85
C LEU A 144 26.44 -5.32 2.36
N ASP A 145 27.20 -4.34 2.84
CA ASP A 145 28.63 -4.22 2.53
C ASP A 145 29.43 -5.41 3.06
N ASP A 146 29.18 -5.84 4.30
CA ASP A 146 29.79 -7.03 4.87
C ASP A 146 29.40 -8.30 4.10
N ALA A 147 28.14 -8.44 3.70
CA ALA A 147 27.66 -9.59 2.94
C ALA A 147 28.30 -9.64 1.54
N LEU A 148 28.32 -8.53 0.82
CA LEU A 148 28.97 -8.39 -0.49
C LEU A 148 30.47 -8.64 -0.41
N ALA A 149 31.14 -8.20 0.67
CA ALA A 149 32.54 -8.49 0.90
C ALA A 149 32.82 -10.00 1.03
N ASN A 150 31.97 -10.75 1.74
CA ASN A 150 32.09 -12.21 1.82
C ASN A 150 31.83 -12.86 0.45
N LEU A 151 30.76 -12.48 -0.25
CA LEU A 151 30.46 -13.04 -1.58
C LEU A 151 31.57 -12.77 -2.62
N SER A 152 32.34 -11.69 -2.45
CA SER A 152 33.49 -11.37 -3.32
C SER A 152 34.67 -12.34 -3.19
N VAL A 153 34.69 -13.18 -2.14
CA VAL A 153 35.70 -14.23 -1.95
C VAL A 153 35.42 -15.44 -2.87
N VAL A 154 34.16 -15.66 -3.25
CA VAL A 154 33.75 -16.78 -4.10
C VAL A 154 34.19 -16.53 -5.55
N THR A 155 34.69 -17.58 -6.20
CA THR A 155 35.29 -17.53 -7.55
C THR A 155 34.56 -18.48 -8.50
N SER A 156 34.81 -18.33 -9.81
CA SER A 156 34.20 -19.14 -10.87
C SER A 156 34.50 -20.65 -10.87
N LEU A 157 35.29 -21.13 -9.91
CA LEU A 157 35.54 -22.56 -9.70
C LEU A 157 34.74 -23.13 -8.52
N PHE A 158 33.93 -22.31 -7.87
CA PHE A 158 33.13 -22.72 -6.72
C PHE A 158 31.92 -23.54 -7.17
N THR A 159 31.68 -24.63 -6.44
CA THR A 159 30.47 -25.44 -6.47
C THR A 159 30.30 -26.05 -5.09
N THR A 160 29.06 -26.11 -4.60
CA THR A 160 28.67 -26.88 -3.43
C THR A 160 27.29 -27.48 -3.66
N THR A 161 27.03 -28.66 -3.12
CA THR A 161 25.68 -29.26 -3.15
C THR A 161 25.02 -29.11 -1.78
N ILE A 162 23.83 -28.53 -1.75
CA ILE A 162 22.86 -28.67 -0.67
C ILE A 162 22.14 -30.00 -0.88
N THR A 163 22.34 -30.93 0.04
CA THR A 163 21.87 -32.30 -0.15
C THR A 163 20.39 -32.47 0.20
N ALA A 164 19.75 -33.43 -0.45
CA ALA A 164 18.39 -33.84 -0.13
C ALA A 164 18.17 -34.22 1.35
N ALA A 165 19.24 -34.71 2.02
CA ALA A 165 19.19 -35.04 3.43
C ALA A 165 19.16 -33.79 4.34
N GLU A 166 19.72 -32.68 3.89
CA GLU A 166 19.72 -31.41 4.62
C GLU A 166 18.35 -30.74 4.53
N THR A 167 17.78 -30.63 3.32
CA THR A 167 16.54 -29.89 3.05
C THR A 167 15.27 -30.73 3.16
N GLY A 168 15.38 -32.06 3.11
CA GLY A 168 14.21 -32.94 2.97
C GLY A 168 13.58 -32.93 1.57
N ASP A 169 14.20 -32.22 0.61
CA ASP A 169 13.74 -32.09 -0.79
C ASP A 169 14.81 -32.60 -1.77
N MET A 170 14.75 -32.27 -3.05
CA MET A 170 15.80 -32.57 -4.02
C MET A 170 17.11 -31.88 -3.64
N ALA A 171 18.23 -32.48 -4.05
CA ALA A 171 19.53 -31.84 -3.91
C ALA A 171 19.61 -30.63 -4.85
N VAL A 172 20.24 -29.57 -4.38
CA VAL A 172 20.43 -28.32 -5.11
C VAL A 172 21.93 -28.02 -5.16
N GLU A 173 22.49 -27.87 -6.35
CA GLU A 173 23.80 -27.31 -6.61
C GLU A 173 23.75 -25.79 -6.43
N VAL A 174 24.79 -25.26 -5.80
CA VAL A 174 25.04 -23.83 -5.70
C VAL A 174 26.42 -23.54 -6.25
N ASP A 175 26.48 -22.77 -7.31
CA ASP A 175 27.72 -22.49 -8.04
C ASP A 175 28.06 -20.99 -8.05
N TYR A 176 28.94 -20.58 -8.95
CA TYR A 176 29.34 -19.18 -9.06
C TYR A 176 28.27 -18.30 -9.72
N GLY A 177 27.48 -18.81 -10.65
CA GLY A 177 26.35 -18.11 -11.28
C GLY A 177 25.31 -17.72 -10.23
N ASP A 178 24.95 -18.64 -9.34
CA ASP A 178 24.04 -18.39 -8.23
C ASP A 178 24.54 -17.29 -7.29
N VAL A 179 25.84 -17.34 -6.97
CA VAL A 179 26.48 -16.35 -6.10
C VAL A 179 26.50 -14.96 -6.75
N LEU A 180 26.66 -14.89 -8.07
CA LEU A 180 26.58 -13.62 -8.81
C LEU A 180 25.16 -13.05 -8.84
N LEU A 181 24.12 -13.88 -8.98
CA LEU A 181 22.74 -13.43 -8.84
C LEU A 181 22.46 -12.88 -7.44
N LEU A 182 22.95 -13.56 -6.40
CA LEU A 182 22.82 -13.06 -5.02
C LEU A 182 23.56 -11.73 -4.82
N ARG A 183 24.78 -11.58 -5.39
CA ARG A 183 25.51 -10.30 -5.39
C ARG A 183 24.72 -9.21 -6.09
N SER A 184 24.11 -9.51 -7.23
CA SER A 184 23.26 -8.57 -7.97
C SER A 184 22.10 -8.08 -7.11
N ALA A 185 21.37 -9.00 -6.46
CA ALA A 185 20.27 -8.67 -5.57
C ALA A 185 20.71 -7.79 -4.39
N PHE A 186 21.84 -8.09 -3.75
CA PHE A 186 22.35 -7.29 -2.63
C PHE A 186 22.82 -5.90 -3.06
N TYR A 187 23.42 -5.76 -4.24
CA TYR A 187 23.77 -4.46 -4.81
C TYR A 187 22.53 -3.63 -5.16
N ALA A 188 21.49 -4.26 -5.74
CA ALA A 188 20.22 -3.59 -6.03
C ALA A 188 19.55 -3.09 -4.74
N LEU A 189 19.48 -3.93 -3.70
CA LEU A 189 18.93 -3.58 -2.39
C LEU A 189 19.73 -2.45 -1.73
N LYS A 190 21.07 -2.50 -1.80
CA LYS A 190 21.94 -1.42 -1.33
C LYS A 190 21.67 -0.11 -2.06
N GLY A 191 21.53 -0.17 -3.38
CA GLY A 191 21.21 0.98 -4.22
C GLY A 191 19.89 1.64 -3.83
N LEU A 192 18.85 0.83 -3.60
CA LEU A 192 17.53 1.29 -3.17
C LEU A 192 17.59 2.03 -1.82
N PHE A 193 18.20 1.44 -0.80
CA PHE A 193 18.24 2.06 0.53
C PHE A 193 19.10 3.32 0.56
N LEU A 194 20.22 3.36 -0.16
CA LEU A 194 21.00 4.58 -0.32
C LEU A 194 20.25 5.67 -1.09
N PHE A 195 19.44 5.30 -2.08
CA PHE A 195 18.58 6.23 -2.81
C PHE A 195 17.50 6.82 -1.88
N VAL A 196 16.70 5.98 -1.22
CA VAL A 196 15.63 6.43 -0.32
C VAL A 196 16.19 7.29 0.82
N SER A 197 17.29 6.87 1.45
CA SER A 197 17.90 7.60 2.57
C SER A 197 18.68 8.86 2.19
N SER A 198 18.82 9.15 0.88
CA SER A 198 19.42 10.39 0.39
C SER A 198 18.48 11.59 0.49
N TYR A 199 17.18 11.33 0.63
CA TYR A 199 16.14 12.33 0.82
C TYR A 199 15.80 12.48 2.30
N ASP A 200 15.23 13.63 2.63
CA ASP A 200 14.68 13.88 3.95
C ASP A 200 13.41 13.05 4.12
N LEU A 201 13.34 12.29 5.21
CA LEU A 201 12.20 11.48 5.59
C LEU A 201 11.77 11.81 7.03
N ASP A 202 12.22 12.92 7.59
CA ASP A 202 11.98 13.29 8.98
C ASP A 202 10.54 13.80 9.13
N ILE A 203 9.68 12.91 9.60
CA ILE A 203 8.27 13.12 9.88
C ILE A 203 7.96 12.56 11.27
N ASP A 204 7.02 13.19 11.97
CA ASP A 204 6.44 12.62 13.18
C ASP A 204 5.42 11.55 12.75
N LEU A 205 5.81 10.29 12.92
CA LEU A 205 4.97 9.17 12.49
C LEU A 205 3.76 8.98 13.42
N HIS A 206 3.84 9.45 14.67
CA HIS A 206 2.72 9.37 15.62
C HIS A 206 1.63 10.38 15.23
N ASP A 207 2.01 11.62 14.93
CA ASP A 207 1.10 12.67 14.43
C ASP A 207 0.39 12.22 13.15
N ILE A 208 1.13 11.69 12.17
CA ILE A 208 0.56 11.18 10.92
C ILE A 208 -0.43 10.04 11.20
N MET A 209 -0.06 9.10 12.07
CA MET A 209 -0.93 7.98 12.39
C MET A 209 -2.15 8.34 13.22
N ALA A 210 -2.04 9.27 14.16
CA ALA A 210 -3.19 9.76 14.91
C ALA A 210 -4.24 10.33 13.95
N LYS A 211 -3.80 11.12 12.95
CA LYS A 211 -4.66 11.66 11.90
C LYS A 211 -5.23 10.58 10.97
N CYS A 212 -4.43 9.58 10.58
CA CYS A 212 -4.91 8.45 9.78
C CYS A 212 -5.95 7.62 10.52
N ASN A 213 -5.72 7.30 11.80
CA ASN A 213 -6.64 6.52 12.64
C ASN A 213 -7.98 7.22 12.84
N MET A 214 -7.97 8.56 12.86
CA MET A 214 -9.17 9.38 12.95
C MET A 214 -9.81 9.72 11.59
N GLY A 215 -9.22 9.23 10.48
CA GLY A 215 -9.76 9.40 9.14
C GLY A 215 -9.72 10.83 8.61
N VAL A 216 -8.80 11.67 9.11
CA VAL A 216 -8.70 13.11 8.75
C VAL A 216 -7.37 13.49 8.11
N PHE A 217 -6.48 12.53 7.93
CA PHE A 217 -5.17 12.76 7.33
C PHE A 217 -5.34 13.23 5.89
N GLN A 218 -4.67 14.32 5.55
CA GLN A 218 -4.58 14.82 4.18
C GLN A 218 -3.12 14.97 3.77
N VAL A 219 -2.72 14.33 2.67
CA VAL A 219 -1.34 14.33 2.14
C VAL A 219 -0.85 15.75 1.91
N GLN A 220 -1.65 16.62 1.28
CA GLN A 220 -1.19 17.98 0.99
C GLN A 220 -0.93 18.77 2.28
N ARG A 221 -1.90 18.77 3.20
CA ARG A 221 -1.90 19.59 4.41
C ARG A 221 -0.98 19.04 5.51
N ASP A 222 -1.17 17.77 5.85
CA ASP A 222 -0.58 17.16 7.05
C ASP A 222 0.79 16.53 6.78
N LEU A 223 1.14 16.30 5.51
CA LEU A 223 2.43 15.74 5.13
C LEU A 223 3.28 16.75 4.34
N LEU A 224 2.78 17.25 3.21
CA LEU A 224 3.59 18.05 2.29
C LEU A 224 3.77 19.51 2.72
N ASP A 225 2.77 20.11 3.39
CA ASP A 225 2.82 21.48 3.89
C ASP A 225 3.42 21.58 5.29
N GLU A 226 3.08 20.63 6.19
CA GLU A 226 3.64 20.56 7.56
C GLU A 226 5.14 20.20 7.55
N TYR A 227 5.56 19.29 6.67
CA TYR A 227 6.95 18.88 6.52
C TYR A 227 7.52 19.40 5.19
N PRO A 228 7.83 20.71 5.09
CA PRO A 228 8.23 21.31 3.82
C PRO A 228 9.56 20.77 3.28
N ASP A 229 10.37 20.13 4.12
CA ASP A 229 11.65 19.52 3.74
C ASP A 229 11.54 18.04 3.37
N LEU A 230 10.42 17.38 3.67
CA LEU A 230 10.15 15.99 3.29
C LEU A 230 10.40 15.77 1.79
N LEU A 231 11.08 14.67 1.46
CA LEU A 231 11.47 14.28 0.11
C LEU A 231 12.40 15.28 -0.61
N LYS A 232 12.92 16.29 0.08
CA LYS A 232 14.02 17.09 -0.46
C LYS A 232 15.32 16.35 -0.35
N LEU A 233 16.19 16.57 -1.32
CA LEU A 233 17.53 16.01 -1.27
C LEU A 233 18.29 16.59 -0.07
N ARG A 234 18.81 15.72 0.80
CA ARG A 234 19.49 16.13 2.02
C ARG A 234 20.71 16.99 1.71
N SER A 235 20.78 18.15 2.35
CA SER A 235 21.83 19.14 2.10
C SER A 235 23.24 18.73 2.57
N THR A 236 23.33 17.79 3.52
CA THR A 236 24.57 17.36 4.16
C THR A 236 25.27 16.21 3.43
N ASP A 237 24.51 15.17 3.08
CA ASP A 237 25.02 13.89 2.57
C ASP A 237 24.22 13.31 1.39
N GLY A 238 23.03 13.83 1.07
CA GLY A 238 22.13 13.25 0.05
C GLY A 238 22.79 13.06 -1.32
N SER A 239 23.53 14.07 -1.79
CA SER A 239 24.26 13.99 -3.06
C SER A 239 25.32 12.88 -3.10
N ALA A 240 26.01 12.66 -1.98
CA ALA A 240 27.01 11.61 -1.85
C ALA A 240 26.33 10.23 -1.77
N SER A 241 25.22 10.11 -1.05
CA SER A 241 24.41 8.89 -0.98
C SER A 241 23.86 8.49 -2.35
N LEU A 242 23.34 9.44 -3.16
CA LEU A 242 22.92 9.18 -4.54
C LEU A 242 24.07 8.71 -5.44
N THR A 243 25.28 9.25 -5.25
CA THR A 243 26.47 8.78 -5.98
C THR A 243 26.79 7.34 -5.64
N SER A 244 26.73 6.97 -4.35
CA SER A 244 26.92 5.60 -3.89
C SER A 244 25.80 4.67 -4.34
N ALA A 245 24.55 5.14 -4.36
CA ALA A 245 23.39 4.41 -4.86
C ALA A 245 23.54 4.06 -6.33
N LYS A 246 23.90 5.04 -7.17
CA LYS A 246 24.23 4.86 -8.59
C LYS A 246 25.30 3.79 -8.78
N GLN A 247 26.39 3.87 -8.03
CA GLN A 247 27.49 2.90 -8.15
C GLN A 247 27.07 1.49 -7.73
N ALA A 248 26.24 1.36 -6.68
CA ALA A 248 25.70 0.07 -6.27
C ALA A 248 24.82 -0.53 -7.38
N LEU A 249 23.94 0.25 -8.00
CA LEU A 249 23.11 -0.22 -9.13
C LEU A 249 23.96 -0.70 -10.31
N ILE A 250 25.00 0.06 -10.71
CA ILE A 250 25.94 -0.35 -11.77
C ILE A 250 26.61 -1.69 -11.42
N ASN A 251 27.12 -1.82 -10.19
CA ASN A 251 27.74 -3.07 -9.74
C ASN A 251 26.75 -4.25 -9.73
N GLY A 252 25.46 -3.99 -9.45
CA GLY A 252 24.40 -5.00 -9.49
C GLY A 252 24.11 -5.46 -10.91
N ILE A 253 24.08 -4.53 -11.87
CA ILE A 253 23.92 -4.84 -13.30
C ILE A 253 25.12 -5.65 -13.82
N ASP A 254 26.34 -5.26 -13.46
CA ASP A 254 27.56 -6.01 -13.81
C ASP A 254 27.52 -7.44 -13.25
N ALA A 255 27.10 -7.61 -12.00
CA ALA A 255 26.97 -8.93 -11.39
C ALA A 255 25.89 -9.78 -12.07
N TYR A 256 24.75 -9.19 -12.45
CA TYR A 256 23.70 -9.89 -13.20
C TYR A 256 24.17 -10.32 -14.59
N ARG A 257 24.90 -9.44 -15.29
CA ARG A 257 25.51 -9.76 -16.59
C ARG A 257 26.48 -10.93 -16.49
N GLU A 258 27.37 -10.90 -15.51
CA GLU A 258 28.32 -11.98 -15.25
C GLU A 258 27.59 -13.29 -14.90
N ALA A 259 26.51 -13.22 -14.12
CA ALA A 259 25.70 -14.39 -13.77
C ALA A 259 25.03 -15.00 -15.00
N TYR A 260 24.37 -14.18 -15.81
CA TYR A 260 23.73 -14.62 -17.04
C TYR A 260 24.74 -15.28 -17.99
N GLU A 261 25.92 -14.67 -18.19
CA GLU A 261 26.97 -15.24 -19.03
C GLU A 261 27.48 -16.58 -18.50
N PHE A 262 27.61 -16.72 -17.17
CA PHE A 262 28.01 -17.97 -16.52
C PHE A 262 26.95 -19.06 -16.78
N ILE A 263 25.71 -18.81 -16.34
CA ILE A 263 24.60 -19.78 -16.41
C ILE A 263 24.30 -20.17 -17.86
N ALA A 264 24.29 -19.21 -18.78
CA ALA A 264 24.05 -19.49 -20.19
C ALA A 264 25.17 -20.32 -20.87
N SER A 265 26.37 -20.36 -20.28
CA SER A 265 27.55 -20.99 -20.88
C SER A 265 28.02 -22.26 -20.18
N GLU A 266 27.42 -22.60 -19.04
CA GLU A 266 27.75 -23.79 -18.30
C GLU A 266 27.26 -25.07 -18.98
N SER A 267 27.74 -26.22 -18.50
CA SER A 267 27.67 -27.48 -19.25
C SER A 267 27.29 -28.69 -18.41
N ASP A 268 27.10 -28.46 -17.12
CA ASP A 268 26.47 -29.29 -16.11
C ASP A 268 24.95 -29.35 -16.30
N PHE A 269 24.29 -30.06 -15.39
CA PHE A 269 22.87 -30.29 -15.46
C PHE A 269 22.14 -29.11 -14.83
N GLN A 270 21.36 -28.38 -15.62
CA GLN A 270 20.68 -27.19 -15.10
C GLN A 270 19.57 -27.48 -14.08
N GLY A 271 19.01 -28.70 -14.10
CA GLY A 271 17.84 -29.01 -13.30
C GLY A 271 18.11 -29.24 -11.82
N ASP A 272 19.37 -29.20 -11.38
CA ASP A 272 19.75 -29.21 -9.97
C ASP A 272 20.37 -27.90 -9.48
N ASP A 273 20.51 -26.86 -10.28
CA ASP A 273 21.04 -25.56 -9.81
C ASP A 273 20.01 -24.77 -8.99
N LEU A 274 20.48 -23.88 -8.11
CA LEU A 274 19.62 -23.01 -7.31
C LEU A 274 18.87 -22.00 -8.19
N PHE A 275 19.55 -21.44 -9.19
CA PHE A 275 18.97 -20.60 -10.23
C PHE A 275 19.43 -21.06 -11.62
N PHE A 276 18.48 -21.42 -12.49
CA PHE A 276 18.77 -21.90 -13.83
C PHE A 276 17.73 -21.46 -14.86
N PHE A 277 18.06 -21.61 -16.14
CA PHE A 277 17.10 -21.52 -17.24
C PHE A 277 16.54 -22.92 -17.57
N GLY A 278 15.32 -23.19 -17.13
CA GLY A 278 14.60 -24.44 -17.40
C GLY A 278 14.10 -24.54 -18.84
N SER A 279 14.05 -23.43 -19.58
CA SER A 279 13.67 -23.38 -20.99
C SER A 279 14.39 -22.26 -21.77
N LEU A 280 14.33 -22.34 -23.11
CA LEU A 280 14.82 -21.26 -23.98
C LEU A 280 14.00 -19.98 -23.81
N GLU A 281 12.72 -20.08 -23.44
CA GLU A 281 11.84 -18.93 -23.21
C GLU A 281 12.29 -18.15 -21.96
N GLU A 282 12.55 -18.85 -20.85
CA GLU A 282 13.10 -18.24 -19.63
C GLU A 282 14.49 -17.61 -19.87
N GLN A 283 15.31 -18.24 -20.71
CA GLN A 283 16.61 -17.67 -21.10
C GLN A 283 16.45 -16.40 -21.96
N ASP A 284 15.50 -16.40 -22.90
CA ASP A 284 15.19 -15.23 -23.74
C ASP A 284 14.64 -14.08 -22.87
N GLU A 285 13.77 -14.35 -21.89
CA GLU A 285 13.28 -13.36 -20.92
C GLU A 285 14.40 -12.76 -20.08
N ALA A 286 15.32 -13.60 -19.57
CA ALA A 286 16.48 -13.13 -18.81
C ALA A 286 17.43 -12.27 -19.66
N ASN A 287 17.57 -12.59 -20.95
CA ASN A 287 18.35 -11.82 -21.91
C ASN A 287 17.69 -10.47 -22.26
N ASP A 288 16.36 -10.42 -22.34
CA ASP A 288 15.62 -9.18 -22.53
C ASP A 288 15.79 -8.25 -21.32
N LEU A 289 15.72 -8.79 -20.10
CA LEU A 289 16.05 -8.03 -18.89
C LEU A 289 17.50 -7.54 -18.91
N LEU A 290 18.48 -8.38 -19.27
CA LEU A 290 19.88 -7.99 -19.39
C LEU A 290 20.07 -6.82 -20.38
N THR A 291 19.34 -6.85 -21.49
CA THR A 291 19.38 -5.80 -22.52
C THR A 291 18.88 -4.47 -21.94
N GLN A 292 17.74 -4.47 -21.24
CA GLN A 292 17.20 -3.27 -20.59
C GLN A 292 18.13 -2.73 -19.50
N LEU A 293 18.69 -3.60 -18.66
CA LEU A 293 19.64 -3.22 -17.62
C LEU A 293 20.92 -2.62 -18.21
N THR A 294 21.42 -3.19 -19.31
CA THR A 294 22.61 -2.68 -20.01
C THR A 294 22.36 -1.29 -20.59
N GLU A 295 21.17 -1.04 -21.15
CA GLU A 295 20.76 0.27 -21.67
C GLU A 295 20.67 1.32 -20.56
N ALA A 296 20.14 0.93 -19.39
CA ALA A 296 20.14 1.76 -18.19
C ALA A 296 21.56 2.08 -17.69
N GLU A 297 22.45 1.09 -17.62
CA GLU A 297 23.85 1.26 -17.23
C GLU A 297 24.60 2.21 -18.18
N ASP A 298 24.43 2.02 -19.49
CA ASP A 298 25.01 2.88 -20.51
C ASP A 298 24.52 4.32 -20.39
N SER A 299 23.22 4.52 -20.14
CA SER A 299 22.63 5.83 -19.87
C SER A 299 23.27 6.53 -18.68
N LEU A 300 23.44 5.80 -17.57
CA LEU A 300 24.08 6.28 -16.35
C LEU A 300 25.57 6.65 -16.56
N ASN A 301 26.29 5.88 -17.37
CA ASN A 301 27.71 6.06 -17.66
C ASN A 301 27.97 7.16 -18.71
N GLN A 302 27.11 7.27 -19.73
CA GLN A 302 27.29 8.17 -20.88
C GLN A 302 26.53 9.50 -20.75
N ASN A 303 25.75 9.68 -19.67
CA ASN A 303 24.96 10.88 -19.38
C ASN A 303 23.93 11.22 -20.48
N ARG A 304 23.18 10.20 -20.92
CA ARG A 304 22.12 10.30 -21.93
C ARG A 304 20.81 9.70 -21.40
N ALA A 305 19.68 10.03 -22.01
CA ALA A 305 18.44 9.28 -21.76
C ALA A 305 18.56 7.85 -22.32
N THR A 306 17.82 6.92 -21.72
CA THR A 306 17.67 5.52 -22.13
C THR A 306 16.26 5.29 -22.66
N ALA A 307 16.10 4.39 -23.64
CA ALA A 307 14.77 3.95 -24.06
C ALA A 307 14.41 2.67 -23.30
N ILE A 308 13.41 2.74 -22.41
CA ILE A 308 12.90 1.58 -21.68
C ILE A 308 11.38 1.56 -21.89
N GLY A 309 10.88 0.50 -22.53
CA GLY A 309 9.50 0.48 -23.01
C GLY A 309 9.26 1.52 -24.12
N ASP A 310 8.14 2.24 -24.04
CA ASP A 310 7.72 3.22 -25.05
C ASP A 310 8.17 4.66 -24.76
N THR A 311 8.81 4.92 -23.60
CA THR A 311 9.28 6.25 -23.20
C THR A 311 10.78 6.30 -22.97
N ASN A 312 11.37 7.48 -23.18
CA ASN A 312 12.75 7.74 -22.80
C ASN A 312 12.79 8.15 -21.33
N ILE A 313 13.78 7.63 -20.60
CA ILE A 313 14.01 7.95 -19.19
C ILE A 313 15.43 8.49 -19.03
N ASP A 314 15.60 9.64 -18.38
CA ASP A 314 16.90 10.23 -18.09
C ASP A 314 17.28 10.08 -16.61
N PHE A 315 17.77 8.88 -16.25
CA PHE A 315 18.22 8.55 -14.89
C PHE A 315 19.29 9.51 -14.33
N ASN A 316 20.00 10.24 -15.19
CA ASN A 316 21.06 11.14 -14.77
C ASN A 316 20.55 12.37 -14.03
N LEU A 317 19.26 12.71 -14.20
CA LEU A 317 18.61 13.75 -13.41
C LEU A 317 18.34 13.28 -11.99
N VAL A 318 18.07 11.99 -11.79
CA VAL A 318 17.89 11.41 -10.46
C VAL A 318 19.23 11.36 -9.72
N PHE A 319 20.24 10.71 -10.30
CA PHE A 319 21.51 10.46 -9.60
C PHE A 319 22.53 11.60 -9.68
N GLY A 320 22.34 12.57 -10.58
CA GLY A 320 23.27 13.67 -10.81
C GLY A 320 24.43 13.30 -11.74
N ASN A 321 24.83 14.23 -12.61
CA ASN A 321 25.96 14.07 -13.53
C ASN A 321 26.54 15.43 -13.93
N THR A 322 27.64 15.44 -14.71
CA THR A 322 28.29 16.67 -15.18
C THR A 322 27.28 17.58 -15.92
N GLY A 323 26.91 18.70 -15.30
CA GLY A 323 26.02 19.70 -15.87
C GLY A 323 24.52 19.51 -15.61
N LYS A 324 24.12 18.49 -14.84
CA LYS A 324 22.72 18.27 -14.42
C LYS A 324 22.64 18.29 -12.90
N SER A 325 21.72 19.10 -12.36
CA SER A 325 21.39 19.07 -10.93
C SER A 325 20.65 17.77 -10.61
N GLN A 326 20.89 17.24 -9.42
CA GLN A 326 20.12 16.11 -8.89
C GLN A 326 18.67 16.53 -8.66
N LEU A 327 17.75 15.59 -8.90
CA LEU A 327 16.33 15.77 -8.71
C LEU A 327 16.02 15.91 -7.22
N ASP A 328 15.39 17.03 -6.91
CA ASP A 328 14.62 17.19 -5.69
C ASP A 328 13.21 16.63 -5.95
N ILE A 329 12.87 15.49 -5.33
CA ILE A 329 11.60 14.80 -5.57
C ILE A 329 10.43 15.73 -5.20
N ARG A 330 10.56 16.47 -4.09
CA ARG A 330 9.54 17.42 -3.62
C ARG A 330 9.18 18.47 -4.68
N SER A 331 10.11 18.82 -5.58
CA SER A 331 9.93 19.83 -6.63
C SER A 331 9.13 19.37 -7.85
N VAL A 332 8.88 18.06 -7.98
CA VAL A 332 8.13 17.48 -9.11
C VAL A 332 6.81 16.83 -8.67
N LEU A 333 6.49 16.85 -7.38
CA LEU A 333 5.21 16.38 -6.89
C LEU A 333 4.08 17.30 -7.36
N PRO A 334 2.93 16.73 -7.76
CA PRO A 334 1.71 17.49 -8.02
C PRO A 334 1.08 17.97 -6.70
N GLU A 335 0.01 18.77 -6.81
CA GLU A 335 -0.90 19.01 -5.69
C GLU A 335 -1.81 17.79 -5.47
N PHE A 336 -2.28 17.64 -4.24
CA PHE A 336 -3.31 16.68 -3.86
C PHE A 336 -4.54 17.46 -3.41
N ASP A 337 -5.73 16.93 -3.66
CA ASP A 337 -6.97 17.52 -3.15
C ASP A 337 -7.32 17.00 -1.75
N GLU A 338 -8.52 17.33 -1.29
CA GLU A 338 -9.03 16.97 0.04
C GLU A 338 -9.31 15.47 0.21
N ASP A 339 -9.37 14.72 -0.89
CA ASP A 339 -9.59 13.26 -0.92
C ASP A 339 -8.27 12.48 -1.12
N ASP A 340 -7.11 13.15 -1.03
CA ASP A 340 -5.78 12.61 -1.32
C ASP A 340 -5.58 12.13 -2.77
N ASP A 341 -6.46 12.57 -3.68
CA ASP A 341 -6.30 12.28 -5.10
C ASP A 341 -5.26 13.22 -5.73
N ILE A 342 -4.44 12.66 -6.62
CA ILE A 342 -3.49 13.45 -7.41
C ILE A 342 -4.27 14.38 -8.33
N LEU A 343 -4.03 15.69 -8.20
CA LEU A 343 -4.55 16.69 -9.10
C LEU A 343 -3.72 16.72 -10.39
N ALA A 344 -3.93 15.76 -11.28
CA ALA A 344 -3.21 15.76 -12.55
C ALA A 344 -3.50 17.05 -13.34
N GLY A 345 -2.46 17.64 -13.93
CA GLY A 345 -2.48 19.01 -14.46
C GLY A 345 -1.87 20.06 -13.52
N THR A 346 -1.64 19.72 -12.24
CA THR A 346 -0.90 20.55 -11.28
C THR A 346 0.58 20.18 -11.16
N PHE A 347 1.05 19.20 -11.95
CA PHE A 347 2.47 18.88 -11.97
C PHE A 347 3.27 20.15 -12.30
N PRO A 348 4.32 20.47 -11.52
CA PRO A 348 5.17 21.61 -11.82
C PRO A 348 5.81 21.51 -13.21
N SER A 349 5.94 20.29 -13.74
CA SER A 349 6.47 20.01 -15.06
C SER A 349 5.99 18.63 -15.56
N PRO A 350 5.40 18.52 -16.77
CA PRO A 350 4.94 17.23 -17.29
C PRO A 350 6.08 16.26 -17.60
N ILE A 351 7.29 16.78 -17.82
CA ILE A 351 8.50 15.95 -18.01
C ILE A 351 9.17 15.56 -16.69
N LEU A 352 8.56 15.91 -15.55
CA LEU A 352 9.11 15.74 -14.20
C LEU A 352 10.56 16.24 -14.12
N ASN A 353 10.77 17.50 -14.50
CA ASN A 353 12.08 18.13 -14.56
C ASN A 353 13.08 17.45 -15.52
N GLY A 354 12.55 16.75 -16.53
CA GLY A 354 13.31 16.11 -17.62
C GLY A 354 13.56 14.62 -17.44
N ILE A 355 13.05 13.99 -16.38
CA ILE A 355 13.11 12.53 -16.19
C ILE A 355 12.49 11.83 -17.39
N PHE A 356 11.38 12.35 -17.89
CA PHE A 356 10.71 11.87 -19.11
C PHE A 356 10.85 12.91 -20.24
N PRO A 357 11.98 12.95 -20.97
CA PRO A 357 12.28 14.01 -21.93
C PRO A 357 11.41 14.02 -23.20
N ASP A 358 10.64 12.98 -23.46
CA ASP A 358 9.75 12.85 -24.62
C ASP A 358 8.28 13.20 -24.32
N ILE A 359 7.89 13.26 -23.05
CA ILE A 359 6.61 13.82 -22.63
C ILE A 359 6.63 15.33 -22.91
N THR A 360 5.53 15.92 -23.39
CA THR A 360 5.51 17.36 -23.70
C THR A 360 4.33 18.11 -23.10
N THR A 361 3.27 17.39 -22.72
CA THR A 361 2.06 17.95 -22.12
C THR A 361 1.62 17.15 -20.90
N GLU A 362 0.82 17.78 -20.03
CA GLU A 362 0.16 17.10 -18.91
C GLU A 362 -0.75 15.97 -19.38
N LYS A 363 -1.37 16.10 -20.56
CA LYS A 363 -2.17 15.03 -21.18
C LYS A 363 -1.30 13.81 -21.49
N ASP A 364 -0.11 14.02 -22.06
CA ASP A 364 0.85 12.94 -22.34
C ASP A 364 1.34 12.28 -21.03
N LEU A 365 1.64 13.07 -20.00
CA LEU A 365 2.05 12.55 -18.69
C LEU A 365 0.94 11.72 -18.06
N ALA A 366 -0.28 12.25 -18.04
CA ALA A 366 -1.43 11.58 -17.46
C ALA A 366 -1.70 10.25 -18.15
N GLN A 367 -1.63 10.20 -19.48
CA GLN A 367 -1.76 8.94 -20.24
C GLN A 367 -0.63 7.94 -19.94
N THR A 368 0.61 8.43 -19.85
CA THR A 368 1.78 7.57 -19.60
C THR A 368 1.78 6.98 -18.19
N ALA A 369 1.33 7.76 -17.21
CA ALA A 369 1.33 7.39 -15.80
C ALA A 369 -0.03 6.86 -15.30
N ASP A 370 -0.99 6.62 -16.21
CA ASP A 370 -2.37 6.21 -15.90
C ASP A 370 -3.06 7.12 -14.85
N LEU A 371 -2.77 8.42 -14.92
CA LEU A 371 -3.35 9.45 -14.06
C LEU A 371 -4.60 10.05 -14.72
N LYS A 372 -5.54 10.47 -13.88
CA LYS A 372 -6.79 11.07 -14.33
C LYS A 372 -6.66 12.58 -14.34
N LEU A 373 -6.65 13.20 -15.52
CA LEU A 373 -6.47 14.65 -15.68
C LEU A 373 -7.65 15.42 -15.05
N VAL A 374 -7.35 16.32 -14.10
CA VAL A 374 -8.33 17.16 -13.40
C VAL A 374 -8.33 18.56 -14.00
N TYR A 375 -9.52 19.08 -14.28
CA TYR A 375 -9.72 20.39 -14.89
C TYR A 375 -10.36 21.36 -13.92
N ASP A 376 -9.70 22.50 -13.71
CA ASP A 376 -10.31 23.65 -13.05
C ASP A 376 -11.41 24.26 -13.91
N VAL A 377 -12.62 24.40 -13.34
CA VAL A 377 -13.70 25.11 -14.04
C VAL A 377 -13.55 26.63 -13.85
N PRO A 378 -13.21 27.38 -14.91
CA PRO A 378 -12.95 28.81 -14.81
C PRO A 378 -14.20 29.62 -14.49
N THR A 379 -14.02 30.80 -13.88
CA THR A 379 -15.14 31.74 -13.67
C THR A 379 -15.48 32.45 -14.98
N GLY A 380 -16.74 32.42 -15.39
CA GLY A 380 -17.25 33.09 -16.58
C GLY A 380 -18.77 33.25 -16.51
N LEU A 381 -19.27 34.44 -16.84
CA LEU A 381 -20.71 34.66 -17.00
C LEU A 381 -21.09 34.32 -18.44
N ILE A 382 -21.84 33.23 -18.62
CA ILE A 382 -22.29 32.75 -19.92
C ILE A 382 -23.74 33.18 -20.16
N THR A 383 -24.04 33.73 -21.34
CA THR A 383 -25.42 33.91 -21.80
C THR A 383 -25.81 32.65 -22.57
N LEU A 384 -26.96 32.06 -22.23
CA LEU A 384 -27.45 30.86 -22.89
C LEU A 384 -28.24 31.26 -24.14
N ASP A 385 -27.55 31.55 -25.24
CA ASP A 385 -28.16 31.98 -26.50
C ASP A 385 -27.72 31.16 -27.72
N GLY A 386 -26.83 30.19 -27.53
CA GLY A 386 -26.29 29.32 -28.58
C GLY A 386 -25.15 29.93 -29.38
N ASN A 387 -24.52 31.00 -28.88
CA ASN A 387 -23.42 31.68 -29.54
C ASN A 387 -22.08 31.37 -28.86
N SER A 388 -21.22 30.64 -29.56
CA SER A 388 -19.87 30.28 -29.09
C SER A 388 -18.96 31.47 -28.75
N SER A 389 -19.32 32.69 -29.14
CA SER A 389 -18.58 33.92 -28.78
C SER A 389 -18.49 34.15 -27.27
N ASP A 390 -19.49 33.69 -26.51
CA ASP A 390 -19.54 33.84 -25.05
C ASP A 390 -18.49 32.96 -24.34
N TRP A 391 -17.96 31.95 -25.04
CA TRP A 391 -16.96 31.00 -24.57
C TRP A 391 -15.52 31.39 -24.93
N SER A 392 -15.34 32.59 -25.51
CA SER A 392 -14.02 33.07 -25.96
C SER A 392 -13.03 33.16 -24.78
N GLY A 393 -11.95 32.38 -24.87
CA GLY A 393 -10.91 32.32 -23.86
C GLY A 393 -11.09 31.23 -22.79
N ILE A 394 -12.16 30.43 -22.88
CA ILE A 394 -12.33 29.21 -22.09
C ILE A 394 -11.75 28.04 -22.89
N THR A 395 -10.77 27.33 -22.32
CA THR A 395 -10.16 26.14 -22.92
C THR A 395 -11.16 24.98 -22.94
N HIS A 396 -11.10 24.15 -23.97
CA HIS A 396 -11.86 22.90 -24.00
C HIS A 396 -11.30 21.94 -22.94
N ILE A 397 -12.19 21.35 -22.15
CA ILE A 397 -11.85 20.34 -21.14
C ILE A 397 -11.86 18.93 -21.75
N LEU A 398 -12.53 18.75 -22.88
CA LEU A 398 -12.57 17.53 -23.66
C LEU A 398 -12.54 17.89 -25.14
N ASP A 399 -11.67 17.20 -25.88
CA ASP A 399 -11.59 17.23 -27.33
C ASP A 399 -11.73 15.77 -27.82
N ASP A 400 -12.61 15.52 -28.79
CA ASP A 400 -12.67 14.22 -29.45
C ASP A 400 -11.79 14.23 -30.71
N ASP A 401 -10.62 13.61 -30.59
CA ASP A 401 -9.66 13.49 -31.69
C ASP A 401 -10.00 12.29 -32.62
N SER A 402 -11.05 11.50 -32.32
CA SER A 402 -11.28 10.17 -32.91
C SER A 402 -12.47 10.11 -33.87
N GLU A 403 -12.20 10.30 -35.17
CA GLU A 403 -13.21 10.17 -36.24
C GLU A 403 -13.66 8.70 -36.50
N GLN A 404 -13.32 7.74 -35.62
CA GLN A 404 -13.22 6.34 -36.00
C GLN A 404 -14.57 5.59 -36.05
N TYR A 405 -15.66 6.12 -35.45
CA TYR A 405 -16.92 5.36 -35.35
C TYR A 405 -18.26 6.06 -35.65
N ALA A 406 -18.33 7.35 -35.98
CA ALA A 406 -19.62 8.02 -36.16
C ALA A 406 -19.85 8.61 -37.58
N PRO A 407 -20.04 7.78 -38.63
CA PRO A 407 -20.51 8.31 -39.91
C PRO A 407 -21.98 8.75 -39.79
N ALA A 408 -22.18 10.06 -39.60
CA ALA A 408 -23.41 10.86 -39.84
C ALA A 408 -24.39 11.17 -38.70
N HIS A 409 -24.03 11.03 -37.41
CA HIS A 409 -25.03 11.16 -36.33
C HIS A 409 -24.51 11.78 -35.02
N GLY A 410 -24.41 13.13 -34.93
CA GLY A 410 -24.37 13.84 -33.64
C GLY A 410 -23.10 13.65 -32.81
N ASP A 411 -21.96 13.65 -33.49
CA ASP A 411 -20.63 13.53 -32.88
C ASP A 411 -20.22 14.82 -32.16
N ILE A 412 -19.57 14.69 -30.99
CA ILE A 412 -19.19 15.81 -30.12
C ILE A 412 -17.75 16.20 -30.47
N GLU A 413 -17.54 17.41 -30.98
CA GLU A 413 -16.20 17.91 -31.32
C GLU A 413 -15.42 18.29 -30.07
N SER A 414 -16.03 19.08 -29.19
CA SER A 414 -15.38 19.56 -27.98
C SER A 414 -16.38 19.98 -26.91
N VAL A 415 -15.92 20.02 -25.67
CA VAL A 415 -16.69 20.47 -24.51
C VAL A 415 -15.92 21.54 -23.76
N SER A 416 -16.60 22.63 -23.44
CA SER A 416 -16.10 23.68 -22.54
C SER A 416 -16.99 23.81 -21.31
N MET A 417 -16.39 24.22 -20.20
CA MET A 417 -17.10 24.51 -18.97
C MET A 417 -16.67 25.83 -18.35
N ALA A 418 -17.62 26.50 -17.71
CA ALA A 418 -17.42 27.73 -16.98
C ALA A 418 -18.43 27.81 -15.84
N ARG A 419 -18.22 28.71 -14.88
CA ARG A 419 -19.16 28.85 -13.76
C ARG A 419 -19.27 30.29 -13.28
N ASP A 420 -20.35 30.60 -12.57
CA ASP A 420 -20.44 31.79 -11.73
C ASP A 420 -20.51 31.40 -10.23
N ASN A 421 -21.19 32.16 -9.37
CA ASN A 421 -21.37 31.81 -7.96
C ASN A 421 -22.63 30.96 -7.70
N THR A 422 -23.44 30.71 -8.72
CA THR A 422 -24.75 30.08 -8.63
C THR A 422 -24.88 28.88 -9.57
N TYR A 423 -24.29 28.95 -10.76
CA TYR A 423 -24.47 27.99 -11.84
C TYR A 423 -23.13 27.50 -12.42
N LEU A 424 -23.12 26.20 -12.74
CA LEU A 424 -22.17 25.59 -13.65
C LEU A 424 -22.75 25.68 -15.06
N TYR A 425 -21.98 26.19 -16.00
CA TYR A 425 -22.28 26.27 -17.42
C TYR A 425 -21.44 25.26 -18.18
N TRP A 426 -22.01 24.67 -19.21
CA TRP A 426 -21.27 23.86 -20.16
C TRP A 426 -21.71 24.18 -21.59
N MET A 427 -20.79 23.99 -22.53
CA MET A 427 -21.03 24.11 -23.96
C MET A 427 -20.44 22.91 -24.69
N MET A 428 -21.20 22.40 -25.65
CA MET A 428 -20.76 21.34 -26.56
C MET A 428 -20.75 21.87 -27.99
N THR A 429 -19.61 21.69 -28.66
CA THR A 429 -19.48 21.88 -30.11
C THR A 429 -19.78 20.55 -30.78
N ILE A 430 -20.57 20.56 -31.85
CA ILE A 430 -21.01 19.34 -32.56
C ILE A 430 -20.37 19.34 -33.94
N TYR A 431 -19.67 18.25 -34.30
CA TYR A 431 -18.93 18.15 -35.56
C TYR A 431 -19.85 18.01 -36.78
N ASP A 432 -20.83 17.09 -36.71
CA ASP A 432 -21.85 16.90 -37.76
C ASP A 432 -23.27 17.03 -37.15
N PRO A 433 -23.87 18.24 -37.20
CA PRO A 433 -25.18 18.47 -36.59
C PRO A 433 -26.23 17.54 -37.23
N PRO A 434 -27.01 16.81 -36.41
CA PRO A 434 -27.78 15.67 -36.91
C PRO A 434 -28.82 16.09 -37.94
N SER A 435 -28.77 15.42 -39.10
CA SER A 435 -29.76 15.55 -40.18
C SER A 435 -31.10 14.87 -39.87
N ALA A 436 -31.12 13.98 -38.87
CA ALA A 436 -32.29 13.25 -38.41
C ALA A 436 -32.95 13.91 -37.19
N ASN A 437 -34.25 13.65 -37.04
CA ASN A 437 -34.97 13.84 -35.79
C ASN A 437 -34.58 12.72 -34.80
N ASP A 438 -34.57 12.99 -33.49
CA ASP A 438 -34.34 12.02 -32.40
C ASP A 438 -32.86 11.72 -32.05
N VAL A 439 -32.07 12.77 -31.79
CA VAL A 439 -30.73 12.68 -31.15
C VAL A 439 -30.80 13.21 -29.73
N LEU A 440 -30.17 12.48 -28.80
CA LEU A 440 -30.00 12.81 -27.40
C LEU A 440 -28.54 13.09 -27.10
N TYR A 441 -28.26 14.21 -26.44
CA TYR A 441 -26.97 14.46 -25.81
C TYR A 441 -27.14 14.34 -24.31
N ASN A 442 -26.31 13.51 -23.68
CA ASN A 442 -26.28 13.30 -22.25
C ASN A 442 -24.97 13.83 -21.65
N THR A 443 -25.10 14.51 -20.52
CA THR A 443 -24.00 14.97 -19.67
C THR A 443 -24.26 14.42 -18.29
N ASP A 444 -23.52 13.37 -17.94
CA ASP A 444 -23.65 12.64 -16.71
C ASP A 444 -22.58 13.13 -15.73
N PHE A 445 -23.02 13.65 -14.60
CA PHE A 445 -22.19 14.04 -13.48
C PHE A 445 -22.31 12.99 -12.37
N TYR A 446 -21.15 12.50 -12.00
CA TYR A 446 -20.98 11.53 -10.94
C TYR A 446 -20.26 12.22 -9.79
N THR A 447 -20.77 12.02 -8.58
CA THR A 447 -20.11 12.35 -7.34
C THR A 447 -19.51 11.09 -6.73
N GLY A 448 -18.46 11.22 -5.93
CA GLY A 448 -17.78 10.09 -5.28
C GLY A 448 -16.48 9.60 -5.94
N ARG A 449 -15.77 8.72 -5.22
CA ARG A 449 -14.33 8.44 -5.35
C ARG A 449 -13.91 7.41 -6.40
N ASP A 450 -14.73 6.41 -6.73
CA ASP A 450 -14.39 5.38 -7.73
C ASP A 450 -15.12 5.48 -9.08
N PHE A 451 -14.51 4.92 -10.13
CA PHE A 451 -15.09 4.87 -11.47
C PHE A 451 -15.65 3.46 -11.71
N ASP A 452 -16.75 3.09 -11.05
CA ASP A 452 -17.41 1.84 -11.43
C ASP A 452 -18.37 2.11 -12.59
N GLU A 453 -18.22 1.40 -13.70
CA GLU A 453 -19.04 1.60 -14.93
C GLU A 453 -20.55 1.35 -14.69
N TRP A 454 -20.88 0.78 -13.54
CA TRP A 454 -22.23 0.43 -13.11
C TRP A 454 -22.82 1.41 -12.10
N ASP A 455 -22.07 2.41 -11.64
CA ASP A 455 -22.63 3.44 -10.78
C ASP A 455 -23.65 4.27 -11.55
N PHE A 456 -24.75 4.59 -10.88
CA PHE A 456 -25.75 5.50 -11.42
C PHE A 456 -25.28 6.93 -11.17
N PRO A 457 -25.34 7.83 -12.17
CA PRO A 457 -24.98 9.22 -11.95
C PRO A 457 -25.88 9.80 -10.85
N GLN A 458 -25.27 10.48 -9.89
CA GLN A 458 -26.02 11.28 -8.92
C GLN A 458 -26.77 12.37 -9.67
N TYR A 459 -26.19 12.92 -10.75
CA TYR A 459 -26.82 13.93 -11.59
C TYR A 459 -26.61 13.63 -13.08
N ASP A 460 -27.68 13.33 -13.79
CA ASP A 460 -27.67 13.22 -15.25
C ASP A 460 -28.38 14.46 -15.82
N SER A 461 -27.82 15.10 -16.85
CA SER A 461 -28.43 16.20 -17.59
C SER A 461 -28.52 15.89 -19.10
N GLN A 462 -29.75 15.89 -19.62
CA GLN A 462 -30.05 15.44 -20.98
C GLN A 462 -30.65 16.55 -21.84
N VAL A 463 -30.10 16.77 -23.03
CA VAL A 463 -30.65 17.67 -24.06
C VAL A 463 -31.20 16.86 -25.24
N PHE A 464 -32.52 16.91 -25.42
CA PHE A 464 -33.24 16.19 -26.48
C PHE A 464 -33.63 17.09 -27.65
N LYS A 465 -33.52 16.60 -28.89
CA LYS A 465 -34.13 17.23 -30.09
C LYS A 465 -35.37 16.47 -30.53
N ASP A 466 -36.55 17.09 -30.42
CA ASP A 466 -37.82 16.44 -30.75
C ASP A 466 -38.06 16.19 -32.25
N GLN A 467 -39.05 15.34 -32.57
CA GLN A 467 -39.46 15.01 -33.95
C GLN A 467 -39.97 16.19 -34.78
N SER A 468 -40.23 17.35 -34.15
CA SER A 468 -40.68 18.56 -34.82
C SER A 468 -39.53 19.53 -35.15
N GLY A 469 -38.33 19.27 -34.61
CA GLY A 469 -37.10 20.04 -34.83
C GLY A 469 -37.05 21.36 -34.08
N ASN A 470 -37.95 21.62 -33.14
CA ASN A 470 -38.13 22.95 -32.55
C ASN A 470 -38.04 23.01 -31.02
N HIS A 471 -38.09 21.87 -30.31
CA HIS A 471 -38.12 21.87 -28.85
C HIS A 471 -36.92 21.11 -28.29
N TYR A 472 -36.19 21.78 -27.41
CA TYR A 472 -35.09 21.23 -26.63
C TYR A 472 -35.38 21.45 -25.15
N TRP A 473 -35.14 20.43 -24.34
CA TRP A 473 -35.40 20.44 -22.90
C TRP A 473 -34.20 19.86 -22.19
N LEU A 474 -33.79 20.48 -21.09
CA LEU A 474 -32.85 19.93 -20.13
C LEU A 474 -33.61 19.03 -19.16
N HIS A 475 -33.34 17.73 -19.11
CA HIS A 475 -33.84 16.86 -18.04
C HIS A 475 -32.72 16.60 -17.05
N SER A 476 -32.94 16.91 -15.77
CA SER A 476 -32.00 16.60 -14.69
C SER A 476 -32.52 15.49 -13.79
N HIS A 477 -31.70 14.49 -13.51
CA HIS A 477 -32.00 13.40 -12.55
C HIS A 477 -31.22 13.61 -11.24
N TYR A 478 -31.79 13.22 -10.10
CA TYR A 478 -31.05 13.16 -8.82
C TYR A 478 -31.19 11.78 -8.20
N GLN A 479 -30.06 11.09 -7.95
CA GLN A 479 -30.03 9.74 -7.35
C GLN A 479 -31.05 8.76 -7.98
N GLY A 480 -31.21 8.81 -9.30
CA GLY A 480 -32.17 7.97 -10.04
C GLY A 480 -33.65 8.28 -9.79
N GLN A 481 -34.01 9.25 -8.94
CA GLN A 481 -35.38 9.76 -8.80
C GLN A 481 -35.57 10.99 -9.70
N ILE A 482 -36.67 10.99 -10.47
CA ILE A 482 -37.10 12.15 -11.26
C ILE A 482 -37.55 13.25 -10.29
N THR A 483 -36.61 14.07 -9.87
CA THR A 483 -36.88 15.29 -9.11
C THR A 483 -36.67 16.45 -10.06
N THR A 484 -37.62 16.67 -10.96
CA THR A 484 -37.55 17.66 -12.05
C THR A 484 -37.10 19.03 -11.55
N ILE A 485 -35.97 19.56 -12.02
CA ILE A 485 -35.52 20.93 -11.67
C ILE A 485 -35.80 21.94 -12.79
N SER A 486 -35.82 21.56 -14.08
CA SER A 486 -36.13 22.54 -15.13
C SER A 486 -36.84 21.91 -16.34
N GLN A 487 -37.96 22.50 -16.73
CA GLN A 487 -38.49 22.47 -18.10
C GLN A 487 -38.35 23.88 -18.71
N ASP A 488 -37.40 24.67 -18.21
CA ASP A 488 -37.30 26.08 -18.54
C ASP A 488 -36.40 26.27 -19.77
N PRO A 489 -36.96 26.74 -20.91
CA PRO A 489 -36.15 27.05 -22.08
C PRO A 489 -35.11 28.14 -21.85
N GLU A 490 -35.14 28.88 -20.72
CA GLU A 490 -34.09 29.83 -20.34
C GLU A 490 -32.78 29.17 -19.85
N ASP A 491 -32.79 27.87 -19.57
CA ASP A 491 -31.60 27.12 -19.11
C ASP A 491 -30.82 26.43 -20.24
N VAL A 492 -31.24 26.62 -21.50
CA VAL A 492 -30.57 26.04 -22.68
C VAL A 492 -30.49 27.05 -23.83
N GLY A 493 -29.27 27.30 -24.32
CA GLY A 493 -28.98 28.13 -25.50
C GLY A 493 -28.65 27.27 -26.72
N ILE A 494 -29.16 27.62 -27.91
CA ILE A 494 -29.04 26.77 -29.11
C ILE A 494 -28.71 27.56 -30.36
N GLY A 495 -27.61 27.16 -31.01
CA GLY A 495 -27.14 27.72 -32.27
C GLY A 495 -26.21 26.72 -32.98
N ASP A 496 -25.02 27.17 -33.36
CA ASP A 496 -23.96 26.28 -33.89
C ASP A 496 -23.33 25.42 -32.77
N VAL A 497 -23.64 25.74 -31.51
CA VAL A 497 -23.27 24.99 -30.30
C VAL A 497 -24.52 24.76 -29.42
N ILE A 498 -24.42 23.85 -28.46
CA ILE A 498 -25.41 23.66 -27.39
C ILE A 498 -24.82 24.17 -26.09
N GLU A 499 -25.56 25.00 -25.36
CA GLU A 499 -25.17 25.55 -24.06
C GLU A 499 -26.24 25.23 -23.02
N ALA A 500 -25.84 24.85 -21.80
CA ALA A 500 -26.78 24.69 -20.70
C ALA A 500 -26.15 25.05 -19.36
N ARG A 501 -26.98 25.12 -18.31
CA ARG A 501 -26.53 25.34 -16.94
C ARG A 501 -27.23 24.47 -15.91
N LEU A 502 -26.54 24.21 -14.79
CA LEU A 502 -27.06 23.52 -13.61
C LEU A 502 -26.70 24.31 -12.34
N PRO A 503 -27.53 24.31 -11.28
CA PRO A 503 -27.17 24.93 -10.01
C PRO A 503 -25.91 24.31 -9.43
N LEU A 504 -24.96 25.14 -8.96
CA LEU A 504 -23.71 24.67 -8.35
C LEU A 504 -23.92 23.88 -7.06
N SER A 505 -25.01 24.15 -6.34
CA SER A 505 -25.37 23.42 -5.10
C SER A 505 -25.74 21.96 -5.33
N LEU A 506 -25.76 21.49 -6.57
CA LEU A 506 -25.91 20.08 -6.90
C LEU A 506 -24.58 19.33 -6.86
N PHE A 507 -23.45 20.01 -6.67
CA PHE A 507 -22.15 19.39 -6.78
C PHE A 507 -21.35 19.51 -5.47
N ASP A 508 -20.64 18.46 -5.12
CA ASP A 508 -19.55 18.45 -4.14
C ASP A 508 -18.22 18.84 -4.84
N GLY A 509 -17.22 19.33 -4.10
CA GLY A 509 -16.07 20.09 -4.64
C GLY A 509 -15.31 19.44 -5.81
N HIS A 510 -15.41 18.11 -5.96
CA HIS A 510 -14.83 17.32 -7.03
C HIS A 510 -15.93 16.51 -7.74
N VAL A 511 -16.14 16.79 -9.03
CA VAL A 511 -17.18 16.14 -9.82
C VAL A 511 -16.56 15.41 -10.99
N LYS A 512 -16.98 14.17 -11.18
CA LYS A 512 -16.66 13.41 -12.37
C LYS A 512 -17.68 13.72 -13.45
N LEU A 513 -17.19 14.01 -14.64
CA LEU A 513 -17.99 14.28 -15.82
C LEU A 513 -17.83 13.13 -16.82
N SER A 514 -18.94 12.56 -17.24
CA SER A 514 -19.03 11.72 -18.44
C SER A 514 -19.97 12.38 -19.43
N ILE A 515 -19.58 12.45 -20.69
CA ILE A 515 -20.42 13.01 -21.74
C ILE A 515 -20.66 11.93 -22.78
N ARG A 516 -21.91 11.77 -23.20
CA ARG A 516 -22.35 10.70 -24.10
C ARG A 516 -23.37 11.24 -25.10
N SER A 517 -23.31 10.79 -26.34
CA SER A 517 -24.38 11.04 -27.32
C SER A 517 -25.07 9.71 -27.67
N TRP A 518 -26.39 9.78 -27.89
CA TRP A 518 -27.21 8.62 -28.22
C TRP A 518 -28.24 8.94 -29.30
N THR A 519 -28.44 8.01 -30.23
CA THR A 519 -29.51 8.07 -31.23
C THR A 519 -30.46 6.88 -31.12
N GLU A 520 -31.76 7.15 -30.97
CA GLU A 520 -32.79 6.10 -30.85
C GLU A 520 -32.95 5.25 -32.12
N LEU A 521 -32.63 5.82 -33.29
CA LEU A 521 -32.84 5.18 -34.59
C LEU A 521 -31.75 4.17 -35.00
N ALA A 522 -30.54 4.27 -34.44
CA ALA A 522 -29.40 3.43 -34.84
C ALA A 522 -28.83 2.55 -33.70
N GLY A 523 -29.16 2.83 -32.43
CA GLY A 523 -28.57 2.10 -31.30
C GLY A 523 -27.06 2.30 -31.17
N ILE A 524 -26.51 3.31 -31.85
CA ILE A 524 -25.10 3.69 -31.81
C ILE A 524 -24.92 4.61 -30.60
N ARG A 525 -23.89 4.31 -29.80
CA ARG A 525 -23.49 5.10 -28.64
C ARG A 525 -22.11 5.66 -28.94
N ASP A 526 -21.97 6.96 -28.76
CA ASP A 526 -20.66 7.58 -28.68
C ASP A 526 -20.33 7.87 -27.23
N TYR A 527 -19.15 7.44 -26.80
CA TYR A 527 -18.65 7.65 -25.46
C TYR A 527 -17.50 8.65 -25.58
N ALA A 528 -17.82 9.94 -25.43
CA ALA A 528 -16.77 10.93 -25.27
C ALA A 528 -16.03 10.66 -23.94
N ASN A 529 -14.74 10.97 -23.93
CA ASN A 529 -13.83 10.73 -22.81
C ASN A 529 -14.39 11.26 -21.48
N LYS A 530 -14.03 10.58 -20.39
CA LYS A 530 -14.38 10.98 -19.02
C LYS A 530 -13.41 12.09 -18.56
N ALA A 531 -13.91 13.12 -17.90
CA ALA A 531 -13.10 14.19 -17.32
C ALA A 531 -13.35 14.31 -15.81
N PHE A 532 -12.34 14.76 -15.09
CA PHE A 532 -12.44 15.12 -13.68
C PHE A 532 -12.49 16.64 -13.58
N LEU A 533 -13.44 17.17 -12.81
CA LEU A 533 -13.64 18.60 -12.66
C LEU A 533 -13.40 18.99 -11.21
N ARG A 534 -12.60 20.03 -11.02
CA ARG A 534 -12.52 20.75 -9.74
C ARG A 534 -13.46 21.95 -9.80
N LEU A 535 -14.46 21.96 -8.94
CA LEU A 535 -15.40 23.06 -8.78
C LEU A 535 -14.96 23.97 -7.62
N PRO A 536 -15.46 25.21 -7.57
CA PRO A 536 -15.16 26.09 -6.46
C PRO A 536 -15.81 25.57 -5.20
N SER A 537 -14.99 25.38 -4.17
CA SER A 537 -15.43 25.14 -2.82
C SER A 537 -15.57 26.45 -2.04
N GLY A 538 -16.38 26.39 -1.00
CA GLY A 538 -16.42 27.40 0.04
C GLY A 538 -15.48 27.06 1.18
N THR A 539 -15.35 28.01 2.09
CA THR A 539 -14.45 27.90 3.23
C THR A 539 -15.22 28.18 4.51
N VAL A 540 -14.90 27.48 5.59
CA VAL A 540 -15.35 27.82 6.94
C VAL A 540 -14.13 28.06 7.80
N SER A 541 -13.94 29.30 8.21
CA SER A 541 -12.89 29.69 9.14
C SER A 541 -13.47 30.00 10.52
N GLY A 542 -12.63 30.15 11.52
CA GLY A 542 -13.15 30.38 12.85
C GLY A 542 -12.12 30.63 13.92
N THR A 543 -12.59 30.70 15.17
CA THR A 543 -11.73 30.55 16.33
C THR A 543 -12.24 29.44 17.24
N LEU A 544 -11.36 28.50 17.56
CA LEU A 544 -11.60 27.47 18.55
C LEU A 544 -11.06 27.93 19.91
N SER A 545 -11.88 27.81 20.94
CA SER A 545 -11.47 27.99 22.33
C SER A 545 -11.64 26.70 23.12
N SER A 546 -10.86 26.57 24.18
CA SER A 546 -11.07 25.53 25.18
C SER A 546 -10.50 25.99 26.51
N SER A 547 -11.24 25.71 27.59
CA SER A 547 -10.77 25.96 28.96
C SER A 547 -10.08 24.75 29.57
N VAL A 548 -10.16 23.59 28.91
CA VAL A 548 -9.60 22.31 29.34
C VAL A 548 -8.35 21.93 28.54
N TYR A 549 -8.20 22.45 27.31
CA TYR A 549 -7.01 22.23 26.48
C TYR A 549 -5.74 22.63 27.22
N ASN A 550 -4.82 21.69 27.31
CA ASN A 550 -3.61 21.79 28.11
C ASN A 550 -2.34 22.03 27.26
N GLY A 551 -2.45 22.05 25.93
CA GLY A 551 -1.32 22.15 25.01
C GLY A 551 -0.80 20.82 24.46
N THR A 552 -1.46 19.70 24.75
CA THR A 552 -1.15 18.37 24.20
C THR A 552 -2.30 17.83 23.36
N GLY A 553 -1.97 17.03 22.36
CA GLY A 553 -2.94 16.38 21.50
C GLY A 553 -3.56 17.25 20.41
N HIS A 554 -4.13 16.59 19.42
CA HIS A 554 -4.81 17.20 18.29
C HIS A 554 -6.26 17.60 18.57
N ILE A 555 -6.68 18.71 17.96
CA ILE A 555 -8.09 19.11 17.93
C ILE A 555 -8.60 18.96 16.50
N PHE A 556 -9.57 18.08 16.34
CA PHE A 556 -10.21 17.75 15.09
C PHE A 556 -11.49 18.54 14.94
N ILE A 557 -11.78 19.02 13.73
CA ILE A 557 -13.00 19.76 13.43
C ILE A 557 -13.57 19.24 12.12
N TRP A 558 -14.78 18.71 12.16
CA TRP A 558 -15.52 18.24 10.99
C TRP A 558 -16.69 19.17 10.66
N ALA A 559 -17.03 19.22 9.39
CA ALA A 559 -18.25 19.80 8.86
C ALA A 559 -19.16 18.67 8.36
N TYR A 560 -20.41 18.65 8.79
CA TYR A 560 -21.42 17.67 8.37
C TYR A 560 -22.56 18.35 7.63
N ASP A 561 -23.25 17.61 6.76
CA ASP A 561 -24.45 18.08 6.06
C ASP A 561 -25.73 18.09 6.94
N GLY A 562 -25.64 17.47 8.12
CA GLY A 562 -26.73 17.28 9.07
C GLY A 562 -26.36 17.61 10.52
N ALA A 563 -27.40 17.81 11.34
CA ALA A 563 -27.28 18.20 12.74
C ALA A 563 -26.98 17.04 13.70
N ASP A 564 -26.84 15.83 13.18
CA ASP A 564 -26.60 14.61 13.93
C ASP A 564 -25.44 13.88 13.22
N PRO A 565 -24.23 13.90 13.79
CA PRO A 565 -23.02 13.44 13.10
C PRO A 565 -23.06 11.91 12.86
N ASP A 566 -23.89 11.17 13.60
CA ASP A 566 -24.00 9.71 13.48
C ASP A 566 -24.82 9.30 12.24
N THR A 567 -25.56 10.25 11.65
CA THR A 567 -26.43 10.00 10.50
C THR A 567 -26.14 10.93 9.32
N ALA A 568 -25.28 11.91 9.52
CA ALA A 568 -24.93 12.93 8.54
C ALA A 568 -23.62 12.58 7.82
N ASP A 569 -23.50 13.01 6.58
CA ASP A 569 -22.28 12.82 5.81
C ASP A 569 -21.25 13.90 6.18
N VAL A 570 -19.99 13.49 6.32
CA VAL A 570 -18.86 14.41 6.47
C VAL A 570 -18.63 15.13 5.14
N LEU A 571 -18.60 16.45 5.19
CA LEU A 571 -18.40 17.35 4.04
C LEU A 571 -16.99 17.92 3.96
N GLY A 572 -16.20 17.82 5.03
CA GLY A 572 -14.83 18.31 5.10
C GLY A 572 -14.34 18.46 6.53
N GLU A 573 -13.04 18.53 6.73
CA GLU A 573 -12.42 18.51 8.05
C GLU A 573 -11.10 19.29 8.14
N THR A 574 -10.68 19.55 9.37
CA THR A 574 -9.37 20.14 9.66
C THR A 574 -8.86 19.72 11.02
N VAL A 575 -7.54 19.72 11.18
CA VAL A 575 -6.84 19.42 12.43
C VAL A 575 -6.03 20.63 12.85
N ILE A 576 -6.07 20.98 14.13
CA ILE A 576 -5.25 22.04 14.71
C ILE A 576 -4.51 21.55 15.96
N ASN A 577 -3.26 21.98 16.10
CA ASN A 577 -2.37 21.58 17.21
C ASN A 577 -2.43 22.56 18.39
N SER A 578 -3.38 23.50 18.39
CA SER A 578 -3.64 24.43 19.49
C SER A 578 -4.99 25.10 19.32
N THR A 579 -5.59 25.58 20.42
CA THR A 579 -6.75 26.48 20.32
C THR A 579 -6.38 27.73 19.53
N GLY A 580 -7.23 28.17 18.61
CA GLY A 580 -6.91 29.33 17.79
C GLY A 580 -7.72 29.39 16.51
N ALA A 581 -7.14 29.98 15.47
CA ALA A 581 -7.78 30.04 14.17
C ALA A 581 -7.79 28.65 13.52
N TYR A 582 -8.88 28.30 12.87
CA TYR A 582 -9.00 27.11 12.03
C TYR A 582 -9.66 27.49 10.71
N THR A 583 -9.47 26.65 9.70
CA THR A 583 -10.07 26.77 8.37
C THR A 583 -10.36 25.38 7.81
N ILE A 584 -11.59 25.16 7.35
CA ILE A 584 -12.00 24.01 6.54
C ILE A 584 -12.26 24.54 5.13
N GLU A 585 -11.54 24.03 4.14
CA GLU A 585 -11.71 24.36 2.72
C GLU A 585 -12.52 23.26 2.04
N GLY A 586 -12.71 23.29 0.72
CA GLY A 586 -13.36 22.17 0.01
C GLY A 586 -14.90 22.06 0.11
N LEU A 587 -15.51 22.78 1.05
CA LEU A 587 -16.93 22.65 1.36
C LEU A 587 -17.88 23.02 0.20
N PRO A 588 -18.96 22.23 -0.06
CA PRO A 588 -19.89 22.50 -1.15
C PRO A 588 -20.63 23.85 -1.01
N ILE A 589 -20.57 24.69 -2.05
CA ILE A 589 -21.24 26.00 -2.05
C ILE A 589 -22.76 25.84 -2.09
N GLY A 590 -23.48 26.59 -1.25
CA GLY A 590 -24.94 26.57 -1.16
C GLY A 590 -25.50 25.53 -0.17
N THR A 591 -24.66 24.62 0.33
CA THR A 591 -25.03 23.62 1.33
C THR A 591 -25.02 24.20 2.74
N ASN A 592 -25.82 23.63 3.65
CA ASN A 592 -25.77 23.96 5.07
C ASN A 592 -24.78 23.02 5.76
N VAL A 593 -23.87 23.57 6.56
CA VAL A 593 -22.93 22.78 7.35
C VAL A 593 -23.20 22.89 8.84
N TYR A 594 -22.90 21.81 9.55
CA TYR A 594 -22.85 21.71 11.00
C TYR A 594 -21.43 21.34 11.42
N LEU A 595 -20.78 22.18 12.22
CA LEU A 595 -19.41 21.94 12.66
C LEU A 595 -19.41 21.21 14.00
N TYR A 596 -18.48 20.27 14.16
CA TYR A 596 -18.21 19.51 15.38
C TYR A 596 -16.72 19.55 15.65
N ALA A 597 -16.32 19.70 16.91
CA ALA A 597 -14.92 19.60 17.29
C ALA A 597 -14.70 18.62 18.44
N LEU A 598 -13.61 17.88 18.33
CA LEU A 598 -13.14 16.87 19.26
C LEU A 598 -11.67 17.13 19.57
N TRP A 599 -11.31 17.16 20.85
CA TRP A 599 -9.92 17.23 21.29
C TRP A 599 -9.50 15.84 21.79
N ASP A 600 -8.59 15.21 21.05
CA ASP A 600 -7.86 14.02 21.47
C ASP A 600 -6.81 14.47 22.47
N ALA A 601 -6.99 14.12 23.75
CA ALA A 601 -6.17 14.65 24.83
C ALA A 601 -4.84 13.89 24.99
N ASP A 602 -4.80 12.63 24.58
CA ASP A 602 -3.64 11.74 24.71
C ASP A 602 -2.94 11.43 23.39
N ASP A 603 -3.44 11.97 22.28
CA ASP A 603 -2.78 12.05 20.97
C ASP A 603 -2.54 10.69 20.31
N ASN A 604 -3.41 9.73 20.60
CA ASN A 604 -3.31 8.36 20.11
C ASN A 604 -4.21 8.07 18.90
N GLY A 605 -5.03 9.04 18.48
CA GLY A 605 -5.99 8.90 17.39
C GLY A 605 -7.18 7.99 17.72
N ILE A 606 -7.43 7.70 18.99
CA ILE A 606 -8.49 6.81 19.48
C ILE A 606 -9.42 7.60 20.40
N ILE A 607 -10.71 7.65 20.03
CA ILE A 607 -11.73 8.32 20.85
C ILE A 607 -11.96 7.55 22.16
N SER A 608 -11.75 8.25 23.28
CA SER A 608 -11.70 7.71 24.63
C SER A 608 -12.35 8.66 25.65
N GLY A 609 -12.51 8.18 26.89
CA GLY A 609 -13.07 9.01 27.98
C GLY A 609 -12.14 10.11 28.51
N GLN A 610 -10.89 10.20 28.03
CA GLN A 610 -10.02 11.35 28.32
C GLN A 610 -10.21 12.48 27.32
N ASP A 611 -10.89 12.22 26.20
CA ASP A 611 -11.07 13.18 25.13
C ASP A 611 -12.27 14.07 25.39
N TYR A 612 -12.24 15.25 24.77
CA TYR A 612 -13.25 16.27 25.02
C TYR A 612 -13.99 16.62 23.74
N VAL A 613 -15.32 16.68 23.85
CA VAL A 613 -16.21 17.20 22.82
C VAL A 613 -16.94 18.42 23.37
N SER A 614 -17.06 19.48 22.56
CA SER A 614 -18.16 20.44 22.69
C SER A 614 -18.09 21.45 21.54
N GLY A 615 -19.19 21.57 20.82
CA GLY A 615 -19.46 22.70 19.94
C GLY A 615 -20.07 22.29 18.61
N VAL A 616 -21.33 21.86 18.64
CA VAL A 616 -22.16 21.81 17.43
C VAL A 616 -22.50 23.24 17.03
N SER A 617 -22.11 23.64 15.82
CA SER A 617 -22.43 24.97 15.29
C SER A 617 -23.02 24.86 13.89
N GLY A 618 -24.27 25.32 13.73
CA GLY A 618 -24.97 25.27 12.45
C GLY A 618 -26.49 25.40 12.60
N PRO A 619 -27.24 25.39 11.48
CA PRO A 619 -26.72 25.32 10.12
C PRO A 619 -26.10 26.65 9.67
N HIS A 620 -24.98 26.57 8.95
CA HIS A 620 -24.37 27.72 8.26
C HIS A 620 -24.37 27.48 6.75
N ASN A 621 -24.88 28.42 5.97
CA ASN A 621 -24.96 28.26 4.52
C ASN A 621 -23.64 28.66 3.85
N ILE A 622 -22.99 27.71 3.17
CA ILE A 622 -21.70 27.92 2.50
C ILE A 622 -21.86 28.89 1.33
N SER A 623 -21.01 29.91 1.30
CA SER A 623 -20.90 30.85 0.19
C SER A 623 -19.44 30.96 -0.25
N SER A 624 -19.18 31.59 -1.40
CA SER A 624 -17.81 31.86 -1.86
C SER A 624 -17.01 32.82 -0.96
N SER A 625 -17.67 33.47 0.01
CA SER A 625 -17.01 34.18 1.11
C SER A 625 -17.07 33.29 2.35
N GLY A 626 -15.91 32.95 2.91
CA GLY A 626 -15.86 31.99 4.00
C GLY A 626 -16.69 32.40 5.23
N ILE A 627 -17.26 31.41 5.92
CA ILE A 627 -18.05 31.62 7.13
C ILE A 627 -17.11 31.71 8.32
N ILE A 628 -17.34 32.64 9.26
CA ILE A 628 -16.57 32.72 10.52
C ILE A 628 -17.40 32.13 11.65
N VAL A 629 -16.92 31.06 12.28
CA VAL A 629 -17.61 30.34 13.36
C VAL A 629 -16.71 30.21 14.59
N ASN A 630 -17.29 30.24 15.79
CA ASN A 630 -16.55 29.97 17.02
C ASN A 630 -17.01 28.64 17.62
N ILE A 631 -16.07 27.79 18.01
CA ILE A 631 -16.31 26.46 18.60
C ILE A 631 -15.61 26.41 19.97
N ASP A 632 -16.23 25.77 20.97
CA ASP A 632 -15.73 25.76 22.36
C ASP A 632 -15.74 24.35 22.99
N VAL A 633 -14.55 23.73 23.06
CA VAL A 633 -14.37 22.32 23.46
C VAL A 633 -14.15 22.21 24.98
N ASN A 634 -15.08 21.62 25.74
CA ASN A 634 -15.09 21.71 27.21
C ASN A 634 -15.74 20.53 28.00
N SER A 635 -16.17 19.43 27.37
CA SER A 635 -16.79 18.29 28.09
C SER A 635 -16.13 16.96 27.74
N PRO A 636 -15.81 16.09 28.72
CA PRO A 636 -15.25 14.78 28.42
C PRO A 636 -16.28 13.87 27.73
N ILE A 637 -15.81 12.99 26.85
CA ILE A 637 -16.65 12.00 26.17
C ILE A 637 -17.11 10.92 27.19
N PRO A 638 -18.40 10.54 27.23
CA PRO A 638 -18.88 9.45 28.07
C PRO A 638 -18.22 8.11 27.72
N THR A 639 -18.18 7.17 28.67
CA THR A 639 -17.61 5.83 28.46
C THR A 639 -18.54 4.73 28.94
N PHE A 640 -18.46 3.58 28.28
CA PHE A 640 -19.19 2.36 28.60
C PHE A 640 -18.26 1.17 28.79
N SER A 641 -18.64 0.26 29.67
CA SER A 641 -17.87 -0.95 29.95
C SER A 641 -18.18 -2.04 28.94
N LEU A 642 -17.15 -2.56 28.27
CA LEU A 642 -17.25 -3.83 27.56
C LEU A 642 -16.63 -4.92 28.42
N THR A 643 -17.38 -5.99 28.67
CA THR A 643 -16.91 -7.19 29.36
C THR A 643 -16.97 -8.37 28.40
N VAL A 644 -15.85 -9.08 28.25
CA VAL A 644 -15.78 -10.26 27.42
C VAL A 644 -15.59 -11.49 28.29
N THR A 645 -16.29 -12.57 27.95
CA THR A 645 -16.18 -13.85 28.66
C THR A 645 -15.89 -14.97 27.69
N LYS A 646 -15.11 -15.95 28.14
CA LYS A 646 -14.84 -17.19 27.41
C LYS A 646 -15.74 -18.29 27.92
N SER A 647 -16.25 -19.12 27.01
CA SER A 647 -17.05 -20.29 27.33
C SER A 647 -16.68 -21.47 26.43
N GLY A 648 -17.19 -22.67 26.75
CA GLY A 648 -16.90 -23.90 26.02
C GLY A 648 -15.80 -24.75 26.66
N THR A 649 -15.35 -25.77 25.93
CA THR A 649 -14.42 -26.81 26.43
C THR A 649 -12.97 -26.60 26.02
N GLY A 650 -12.72 -25.72 25.03
CA GLY A 650 -11.37 -25.36 24.58
C GLY A 650 -10.94 -24.00 25.10
N SER A 651 -9.77 -23.54 24.66
CA SER A 651 -9.18 -22.26 25.05
C SER A 651 -8.85 -21.37 23.86
N GLY A 652 -8.66 -20.10 24.13
CA GLY A 652 -8.36 -19.09 23.15
C GLY A 652 -8.16 -17.73 23.80
N THR A 653 -7.74 -16.78 23.00
CA THR A 653 -7.61 -15.37 23.36
C THR A 653 -8.68 -14.56 22.64
N ILE A 654 -9.03 -13.42 23.23
CA ILE A 654 -9.92 -12.45 22.61
C ILE A 654 -9.27 -11.10 22.76
N THR A 655 -9.06 -10.40 21.66
CA THR A 655 -8.51 -9.05 21.65
C THR A 655 -9.53 -8.06 21.13
N SER A 656 -9.35 -6.77 21.42
CA SER A 656 -10.15 -5.68 20.86
C SER A 656 -9.29 -4.70 20.07
N ASN A 657 -9.90 -4.06 19.06
CA ASN A 657 -9.44 -2.80 18.47
C ASN A 657 -10.59 -1.78 18.55
N PRO A 658 -10.45 -0.63 19.23
CA PRO A 658 -9.28 -0.16 19.98
C PRO A 658 -8.79 -1.10 21.09
N ALA A 659 -7.51 -1.02 21.44
CA ALA A 659 -6.90 -1.91 22.44
C ALA A 659 -7.48 -1.66 23.84
N GLY A 660 -7.81 -2.74 24.55
CA GLY A 660 -8.34 -2.66 25.92
C GLY A 660 -8.77 -4.02 26.47
N ILE A 661 -9.24 -4.90 25.59
CA ILE A 661 -9.48 -6.31 25.89
C ILE A 661 -8.29 -7.12 25.35
N ASP A 662 -7.69 -7.91 26.23
CA ASP A 662 -6.85 -9.06 25.88
C ASP A 662 -7.22 -10.16 26.89
N CYS A 663 -8.30 -10.86 26.58
CA CYS A 663 -8.92 -11.82 27.47
C CYS A 663 -8.13 -13.15 27.53
N GLY A 664 -6.80 -13.07 27.58
CA GLY A 664 -5.92 -13.98 28.31
C GLY A 664 -5.69 -13.54 29.77
N SER A 665 -5.62 -12.22 30.02
CA SER A 665 -5.45 -11.62 31.36
C SER A 665 -6.44 -10.48 31.69
N THR A 666 -6.92 -9.73 30.68
CA THR A 666 -7.77 -8.55 30.83
C THR A 666 -9.04 -8.70 30.00
N CYS A 667 -10.16 -8.97 30.66
CA CYS A 667 -11.43 -9.30 30.01
C CYS A 667 -12.49 -8.18 30.15
N SER A 668 -12.10 -6.99 30.57
CA SER A 668 -13.00 -5.83 30.66
C SER A 668 -12.23 -4.53 30.47
N ALA A 669 -12.81 -3.60 29.72
CA ALA A 669 -12.27 -2.27 29.44
C ALA A 669 -13.41 -1.25 29.31
N GLN A 670 -13.04 0.03 29.29
CA GLN A 670 -13.95 1.15 29.03
C GLN A 670 -13.66 1.67 27.62
N PHE A 671 -14.72 1.91 26.87
CA PHE A 671 -14.68 2.47 25.53
C PHE A 671 -15.56 3.71 25.48
N ALA A 672 -15.25 4.69 24.62
CA ALA A 672 -16.07 5.87 24.46
C ALA A 672 -17.49 5.52 23.97
N GLU A 673 -18.45 6.38 24.27
CA GLU A 673 -19.76 6.38 23.61
C GLU A 673 -19.57 6.43 22.09
N ASP A 674 -20.35 5.61 21.37
CA ASP A 674 -20.36 5.43 19.92
C ASP A 674 -19.06 4.89 19.32
N ALA A 675 -18.09 4.49 20.14
CA ALA A 675 -16.87 3.85 19.64
C ALA A 675 -17.20 2.50 18.97
N GLU A 676 -16.73 2.32 17.73
CA GLU A 676 -16.73 1.01 17.07
C GLU A 676 -15.60 0.14 17.65
N VAL A 677 -15.96 -0.93 18.36
CA VAL A 677 -15.02 -1.90 18.92
C VAL A 677 -15.10 -3.19 18.11
N SER A 678 -13.99 -3.57 17.48
CA SER A 678 -13.83 -4.86 16.82
C SER A 678 -13.18 -5.87 17.76
N LEU A 679 -13.87 -6.97 18.06
CA LEU A 679 -13.38 -8.08 18.86
C LEU A 679 -12.91 -9.23 17.96
N THR A 680 -11.69 -9.73 18.19
CA THR A 680 -11.14 -10.89 17.46
C THR A 680 -10.93 -12.05 18.40
N ALA A 681 -11.55 -13.20 18.09
CA ALA A 681 -11.39 -14.45 18.82
C ALA A 681 -10.39 -15.37 18.12
N THR A 682 -9.28 -15.66 18.79
CA THR A 682 -8.23 -16.56 18.28
C THR A 682 -8.24 -17.84 19.11
N PRO A 683 -8.62 -19.00 18.54
CA PRO A 683 -8.57 -20.26 19.26
C PRO A 683 -7.13 -20.70 19.48
N ASP A 684 -6.84 -21.31 20.64
CA ASP A 684 -5.55 -21.96 20.88
C ASP A 684 -5.42 -23.25 20.04
N ALA A 685 -4.21 -23.79 19.92
CA ALA A 685 -4.00 -25.08 19.26
C ALA A 685 -4.89 -26.19 19.88
N GLY A 686 -5.49 -27.03 19.03
CA GLY A 686 -6.44 -28.06 19.46
C GLY A 686 -7.83 -27.54 19.82
N THR A 687 -8.11 -26.25 19.57
CA THR A 687 -9.41 -25.62 19.80
C THR A 687 -9.98 -25.03 18.50
N VAL A 688 -11.30 -24.94 18.41
CA VAL A 688 -12.03 -24.19 17.39
C VAL A 688 -12.87 -23.09 18.03
N PHE A 689 -12.95 -21.94 17.37
CA PHE A 689 -13.92 -20.90 17.71
C PHE A 689 -15.31 -21.32 17.21
N VAL A 690 -16.30 -21.29 18.09
CA VAL A 690 -17.66 -21.76 17.83
C VAL A 690 -18.60 -20.60 17.50
N GLY A 691 -18.36 -19.43 18.08
CA GLY A 691 -19.18 -18.24 17.84
C GLY A 691 -19.34 -17.32 19.05
N TRP A 692 -19.89 -16.15 18.77
CA TRP A 692 -20.20 -15.10 19.72
C TRP A 692 -21.60 -15.24 20.33
N GLY A 693 -21.74 -14.73 21.54
CA GLY A 693 -22.98 -14.66 22.30
C GLY A 693 -23.02 -13.44 23.21
N GLY A 694 -24.08 -13.31 24.01
CA GLY A 694 -24.36 -12.09 24.76
C GLY A 694 -24.77 -10.95 23.84
N ASP A 695 -24.26 -9.75 24.10
CA ASP A 695 -24.54 -8.57 23.28
C ASP A 695 -23.87 -8.64 21.89
N CYS A 696 -22.84 -9.50 21.74
CA CYS A 696 -22.18 -9.80 20.47
C CYS A 696 -22.84 -10.94 19.66
N ALA A 697 -24.06 -11.38 20.00
CA ALA A 697 -24.67 -12.55 19.34
C ALA A 697 -24.96 -12.34 17.84
N SER A 698 -25.07 -11.09 17.37
CA SER A 698 -25.26 -10.74 15.95
C SER A 698 -24.07 -11.15 15.08
N CYS A 699 -22.86 -11.22 15.65
CA CYS A 699 -21.63 -11.60 14.96
C CYS A 699 -21.55 -13.10 14.64
N GLY A 700 -22.45 -13.93 15.19
CA GLY A 700 -22.58 -15.33 14.81
C GLY A 700 -21.29 -16.13 15.00
N THR A 701 -20.80 -16.78 13.95
CA THR A 701 -19.63 -17.67 13.97
C THR A 701 -18.36 -17.01 13.42
N ASP A 702 -18.42 -15.74 13.02
CA ASP A 702 -17.27 -15.03 12.48
C ASP A 702 -16.29 -14.74 13.61
N SER A 703 -14.99 -15.01 13.40
CA SER A 703 -13.96 -14.79 14.42
C SER A 703 -13.75 -13.32 14.76
N SER A 704 -14.21 -12.40 13.90
CA SER A 704 -14.24 -10.96 14.12
C SER A 704 -15.67 -10.49 14.41
N CYS A 705 -15.82 -9.57 15.36
CA CYS A 705 -17.12 -9.02 15.78
C CYS A 705 -17.02 -7.52 16.02
N GLN A 706 -17.63 -6.71 15.15
CA GLN A 706 -17.78 -5.27 15.35
C GLN A 706 -19.05 -4.96 16.15
N ILE A 707 -18.89 -4.13 17.18
CA ILE A 707 -19.96 -3.58 18.01
C ILE A 707 -19.76 -2.08 18.19
N THR A 708 -20.84 -1.32 18.30
CA THR A 708 -20.80 0.11 18.64
C THR A 708 -21.16 0.27 20.11
N MET A 709 -20.32 0.98 20.86
CA MET A 709 -20.49 1.13 22.31
C MET A 709 -21.48 2.24 22.65
N ASP A 710 -22.77 1.91 22.68
CA ASP A 710 -23.85 2.82 23.11
C ASP A 710 -24.31 2.57 24.57
N THR A 711 -23.80 1.50 25.18
CA THR A 711 -24.14 1.06 26.53
C THR A 711 -23.11 0.09 27.10
N ASP A 712 -23.24 -0.27 28.38
CA ASP A 712 -22.43 -1.35 28.97
C ASP A 712 -22.78 -2.70 28.30
N MET A 713 -21.80 -3.35 27.69
CA MET A 713 -21.99 -4.59 26.91
C MET A 713 -21.26 -5.78 27.53
N THR A 714 -21.83 -6.98 27.37
CA THR A 714 -21.23 -8.26 27.74
C THR A 714 -21.24 -9.24 26.57
N CYS A 715 -20.06 -9.54 26.06
CA CYS A 715 -19.86 -10.48 24.96
C CYS A 715 -19.30 -11.81 25.44
N THR A 716 -19.71 -12.91 24.81
CA THR A 716 -19.23 -14.26 25.12
C THR A 716 -18.65 -14.90 23.87
N ALA A 717 -17.35 -15.21 23.88
CA ALA A 717 -16.74 -16.05 22.85
C ALA A 717 -16.77 -17.51 23.29
N SER A 718 -17.20 -18.39 22.40
CA SER A 718 -17.26 -19.84 22.68
C SER A 718 -16.13 -20.57 21.95
N PHE A 719 -15.36 -21.35 22.68
CA PHE A 719 -14.23 -22.13 22.20
C PHE A 719 -14.39 -23.60 22.60
N ASN A 720 -14.26 -24.53 21.65
CA ASN A 720 -14.38 -25.97 21.92
C ASN A 720 -13.17 -26.73 21.39
N ASN A 721 -12.77 -27.79 22.08
CA ASN A 721 -11.69 -28.64 21.58
C ASN A 721 -12.06 -29.22 20.20
N THR A 722 -11.08 -29.31 19.30
CA THR A 722 -11.25 -29.83 17.95
C THR A 722 -11.73 -31.29 18.00
N PRO A 723 -12.94 -31.62 17.50
CA PRO A 723 -13.45 -32.98 17.58
C PRO A 723 -12.59 -33.97 16.78
N GLY A 724 -12.04 -34.97 17.47
CA GLY A 724 -11.18 -36.01 16.91
C GLY A 724 -9.67 -35.79 17.08
N ASP A 725 -9.25 -34.68 17.67
CA ASP A 725 -7.86 -34.45 18.11
C ASP A 725 -7.68 -35.10 19.49
N ALA A 726 -7.38 -36.40 19.52
CA ALA A 726 -7.38 -37.18 20.74
C ALA A 726 -6.11 -36.97 21.58
N ASN A 727 -5.00 -36.56 20.99
CA ASN A 727 -3.80 -36.26 21.75
C ASN A 727 -3.69 -34.76 22.14
N GLY A 728 -4.53 -33.89 21.56
CA GLY A 728 -4.57 -32.46 21.85
C GLY A 728 -3.40 -31.70 21.21
N ASP A 729 -2.83 -32.23 20.12
CA ASP A 729 -1.68 -31.63 19.44
C ASP A 729 -2.07 -30.66 18.30
N GLY A 730 -3.38 -30.46 18.09
CA GLY A 730 -3.94 -29.58 17.08
C GLY A 730 -4.09 -30.22 15.70
N ASN A 731 -3.60 -31.44 15.48
CA ASN A 731 -3.61 -32.09 14.17
C ASN A 731 -4.37 -33.41 14.22
N ILE A 732 -5.48 -33.52 13.49
CA ILE A 732 -6.17 -34.80 13.34
C ILE A 732 -5.35 -35.71 12.42
N ASN A 733 -4.68 -36.70 13.01
CA ASN A 733 -3.78 -37.62 12.33
C ASN A 733 -3.86 -39.05 12.90
N VAL A 734 -3.02 -39.96 12.39
CA VAL A 734 -3.08 -41.38 12.78
C VAL A 734 -2.74 -41.60 14.26
N ILE A 735 -2.03 -40.67 14.89
CA ILE A 735 -1.75 -40.70 16.33
C ILE A 735 -3.06 -40.51 17.11
N ASP A 736 -4.00 -39.71 16.62
CA ASP A 736 -5.32 -39.57 17.24
C ASP A 736 -6.15 -40.83 17.11
N VAL A 737 -6.08 -41.50 15.96
CA VAL A 737 -6.68 -42.83 15.78
C VAL A 737 -6.13 -43.80 16.84
N ILE A 738 -4.83 -43.78 17.09
CA ILE A 738 -4.18 -44.60 18.13
C ILE A 738 -4.64 -44.17 19.53
N GLY A 739 -4.75 -42.86 19.79
CA GLY A 739 -5.24 -42.30 21.05
C GLY A 739 -6.66 -42.76 21.37
N ILE A 740 -7.58 -42.62 20.41
CA ILE A 740 -8.97 -43.06 20.51
C ILE A 740 -9.05 -44.57 20.72
N ILE A 741 -8.30 -45.38 19.96
CA ILE A 741 -8.27 -46.84 20.12
C ILE A 741 -7.75 -47.22 21.52
N ASN A 742 -6.71 -46.56 22.01
CA ASN A 742 -6.16 -46.84 23.34
C ASN A 742 -7.16 -46.49 24.45
N GLU A 743 -7.93 -45.43 24.29
CA GLU A 743 -9.01 -45.06 25.21
C GLU A 743 -10.14 -46.10 25.19
N ILE A 744 -10.61 -46.51 24.00
CA ILE A 744 -11.63 -47.54 23.84
C ILE A 744 -11.20 -48.87 24.46
N LEU A 745 -9.94 -49.25 24.29
CA LEU A 745 -9.37 -50.50 24.82
C LEU A 745 -8.99 -50.40 26.32
N GLY A 746 -9.03 -49.21 26.91
CA GLY A 746 -8.60 -48.96 28.30
C GLY A 746 -7.10 -49.14 28.51
N THR A 747 -6.29 -49.02 27.46
CA THR A 747 -4.83 -49.16 27.48
C THR A 747 -4.10 -47.81 27.57
N GLY A 748 -4.83 -46.70 27.45
CA GLY A 748 -4.38 -45.33 27.67
C GLY A 748 -5.58 -44.40 27.86
N THR A 749 -5.32 -43.12 28.14
CA THR A 749 -6.32 -42.04 28.19
C THR A 749 -5.88 -40.98 27.20
N ALA A 750 -6.79 -40.54 26.34
CA ALA A 750 -6.61 -39.40 25.46
C ALA A 750 -6.37 -38.14 26.30
N SER A 751 -5.55 -37.24 25.76
CA SER A 751 -5.25 -35.93 26.36
C SER A 751 -6.04 -34.79 25.72
N GLY A 752 -6.67 -35.03 24.56
CA GLY A 752 -7.48 -34.07 23.81
C GLY A 752 -8.98 -34.46 23.76
N SER A 753 -9.60 -34.28 22.59
CA SER A 753 -11.02 -34.54 22.31
C SER A 753 -11.21 -35.77 21.40
N PRO A 754 -11.19 -36.99 21.97
CA PRO A 754 -11.29 -38.24 21.20
C PRO A 754 -12.69 -38.50 20.59
N ASP A 755 -13.72 -37.73 20.95
CA ASP A 755 -15.08 -37.84 20.43
C ASP A 755 -15.20 -37.00 19.14
N CYS A 756 -14.98 -37.62 17.99
CA CYS A 756 -14.91 -36.94 16.70
C CYS A 756 -16.28 -36.65 16.12
N ASN A 757 -17.26 -37.50 16.39
CA ASN A 757 -18.61 -37.36 15.86
C ASN A 757 -19.54 -36.56 16.81
N GLU A 758 -19.02 -36.15 17.96
CA GLU A 758 -19.70 -35.35 18.98
C GLU A 758 -20.97 -36.02 19.53
N ASP A 759 -21.00 -37.35 19.57
CA ASP A 759 -22.16 -38.12 20.08
C ASP A 759 -22.15 -38.31 21.60
N GLY A 760 -21.08 -37.85 22.26
CA GLY A 760 -20.86 -37.91 23.70
C GLY A 760 -20.24 -39.23 24.18
N SER A 761 -19.83 -40.14 23.27
CA SER A 761 -19.26 -41.45 23.61
C SER A 761 -18.05 -41.80 22.74
N VAL A 762 -16.85 -41.88 23.34
CA VAL A 762 -15.64 -42.35 22.64
C VAL A 762 -15.76 -43.85 22.28
N ASN A 763 -15.93 -44.14 21.00
CA ASN A 763 -16.16 -45.48 20.48
C ASN A 763 -15.60 -45.66 19.04
N VAL A 764 -15.83 -46.82 18.44
CA VAL A 764 -15.26 -47.13 17.10
C VAL A 764 -15.75 -46.18 16.00
N GLN A 765 -16.89 -45.50 16.20
CA GLN A 765 -17.37 -44.49 15.26
C GLN A 765 -16.48 -43.25 15.24
N ASP A 766 -15.84 -42.90 16.37
CA ASP A 766 -14.87 -41.80 16.42
C ASP A 766 -13.60 -42.15 15.67
N VAL A 767 -13.14 -43.39 15.80
CA VAL A 767 -12.03 -43.93 14.99
C VAL A 767 -12.35 -43.79 13.50
N ILE A 768 -13.58 -44.14 13.09
CA ILE A 768 -14.02 -44.01 11.69
C ILE A 768 -14.09 -42.53 11.28
N CYS A 769 -14.64 -41.67 12.13
CA CYS A 769 -14.74 -40.23 11.89
C CYS A 769 -13.36 -39.59 11.69
N VAL A 770 -12.41 -39.87 12.59
CA VAL A 770 -11.02 -39.37 12.49
C VAL A 770 -10.35 -39.90 11.23
N ILE A 771 -10.50 -41.20 10.92
CA ILE A 771 -9.97 -41.77 9.68
C ILE A 771 -10.56 -41.08 8.45
N ASN A 772 -11.86 -40.80 8.43
CA ASN A 772 -12.49 -40.11 7.29
C ASN A 772 -11.97 -38.68 7.15
N LYS A 773 -11.80 -37.95 8.26
CA LYS A 773 -11.17 -36.62 8.26
C LYS A 773 -9.74 -36.65 7.73
N ILE A 774 -8.92 -37.62 8.15
CA ILE A 774 -7.54 -37.81 7.66
C ILE A 774 -7.49 -38.13 6.17
N LEU A 775 -8.45 -38.93 5.68
CA LEU A 775 -8.48 -39.38 4.28
C LEU A 775 -9.17 -38.39 3.33
N GLY A 776 -9.62 -37.22 3.81
CA GLY A 776 -10.26 -36.17 3.01
C GLY A 776 -11.65 -36.55 2.47
N GLY A 777 -12.40 -37.36 3.21
CA GLY A 777 -13.70 -37.93 2.79
C GLY A 777 -14.92 -37.05 3.03
#